data_AF-A0A7J6CG60-F1
#
_entry.id   AF-A0A7J6CG60-F1
#
_cell.length_a   1.000
_cell.length_b   1.000
_cell.length_c   1.000
_cell.angle_alpha   90.00
_cell.angle_beta   90.00
_cell.angle_gamma   90.00
#
_symmetry.space_group_name_H-M   'P 1'
#
loop_
_entity.id
_entity.type
_entity.pdbx_description
1 polymer ?
#
loop_
_entity_poly.entity_id
_entity_poly.type
_entity_poly.pdbx_seq_one_letter_code
_entity_poly.pdbx_strand_id
1 'polypeptide(L)'
;MIPTEDASARKREIEDKLKQEQETLSFIRESLEKSDQLTKGMVSILSSFESRLMQLENSIIPVHKQTENLQRLQENVDKTLSCMDHVISYYHVAKDTDKIIREGPAGRLDEYLACIAKIQKAVEYFQDNNPDSPELNTVKARFEKGKELLEAEFRSLLTRYSKPVPPVLILDAIGGDEDMEVQEDVTLEHLPEAVLQDIICISAWLVEYGRNQDFMNVYFQVRSSQLDRSIKGLKEHFRKNSATSAIHSPAVQTKRKETPTKKPPKRPGTIRKAQNLLKQYSQHGLDGKKGSNLTPLEGKDDVLDVEIDSYIHCISAFVKLAQSEYALLTEIIPEHHQKKTFDSLIQEALDNLMLEGDNIVSAARRAIMRHDYSAVLTIFPILRHLKQTKPDFDTTLQGTAASTKNKLPALITSMETIGAKALEEFADSIKNDPDKEYNMPKDGTVHELTSNAILFLQQLLDFQETAGAMLASQESSSSASSYSSEFSRRLLSTYIYKVLGNLQLNLSNKAKVYEDPALRAIFLHNNYNYILKSLEKSELIQLVAVTHKKVEGSYRELIEQEIQNYQRSWLRVTEHLTERNMPAFQPGTKLKDKERQIIKDKFKGFNDGLEELCKIQQGWAVPDKEQRDAIRQAEKRVVSETYRAFLQRCANISFTKNPEKYHRYSPEQVSTSKEEAEMARFGLLSLILALAALTVCSDQRRLFPSSLREKSDVLCLNGGTSVLSPSGRHMLCFCPDGFSGSSCERDESVSCFDGIGLHYRGPVSKSASGRECLEWDSESVREIGVSPKNLGPGRHNHCRNPDYTRRPWCYVRTAFGIVKEDCDIPRCAKDQGWQCGQREERSMKVVGGALSAVERHPWMAAVFSRSSRGRTFTCGGSLISPCWVLTAAHCFPDGAQTKLHKLSVFLGRNAINETDVQREQEFSVSELFIHEHFDNADGNFNNDIALLKIHSPDGHCAKESSSVKTVCIPEAHQSLSDGTSCEVTGYGREQEGSWYYSQYLREAKVNLLSKDLCSSKAYYGNLITDNMLCAGSPDWSADSCKGDSGGPLVCRVRERVFLFGVVSWGEGCSRSFRPGVYAKVSNYHRWILEKTGLSSLS
;
A
#
# COMPACT_ATOMS: atom_id res chain seq x y z
N MET A 1 -54.60 168.09 -48.24
CA MET A 1 -55.93 167.55 -48.57
C MET A 1 -56.04 166.16 -47.97
N ILE A 2 -57.05 165.98 -47.11
CA ILE A 2 -57.57 164.73 -46.50
C ILE A 2 -58.09 163.81 -47.66
N PRO A 3 -58.15 162.45 -47.58
CA PRO A 3 -59.18 161.72 -46.82
C PRO A 3 -58.70 160.61 -45.88
N THR A 4 -59.25 160.62 -44.66
CA THR A 4 -58.93 159.81 -43.48
C THR A 4 -60.22 159.23 -42.85
N GLU A 5 -60.67 158.07 -43.33
CA GLU A 5 -61.68 157.27 -42.62
C GLU A 5 -61.30 155.79 -42.39
N ASP A 6 -60.12 155.30 -42.82
CA ASP A 6 -59.78 153.86 -42.74
C ASP A 6 -58.80 153.46 -41.59
N ALA A 7 -58.25 154.43 -40.85
CA ALA A 7 -57.15 154.17 -39.88
C ALA A 7 -57.60 153.73 -38.48
N SER A 8 -58.84 154.03 -38.06
CA SER A 8 -59.28 153.81 -36.67
C SER A 8 -59.59 152.35 -36.34
N ALA A 9 -60.01 151.54 -37.31
CA ALA A 9 -60.38 150.14 -37.08
C ALA A 9 -59.15 149.22 -36.92
N ARG A 10 -58.12 149.41 -37.76
CA ARG A 10 -56.85 148.66 -37.66
C ARG A 10 -56.09 148.91 -36.36
N LYS A 11 -56.17 150.11 -35.79
CA LYS A 11 -55.49 150.43 -34.53
C LYS A 11 -56.03 149.61 -33.36
N ARG A 12 -57.35 149.43 -33.26
CA ARG A 12 -57.97 148.62 -32.20
C ARG A 12 -57.62 147.13 -32.31
N GLU A 13 -57.64 146.56 -33.52
CA GLU A 13 -57.29 145.14 -33.70
C GLU A 13 -55.82 144.84 -33.34
N ILE A 14 -54.91 145.77 -33.63
CA ILE A 14 -53.49 145.65 -33.24
C ILE A 14 -53.32 145.80 -31.72
N GLU A 15 -54.04 146.72 -31.07
CA GLU A 15 -53.99 146.90 -29.62
C GLU A 15 -54.53 145.68 -28.86
N ASP A 16 -55.62 145.05 -29.33
CA ASP A 16 -56.17 143.84 -28.72
C ASP A 16 -55.23 142.63 -28.91
N LYS A 17 -54.65 142.45 -30.11
CA LYS A 17 -53.62 141.40 -30.35
C LYS A 17 -52.36 141.63 -29.52
N LEU A 18 -51.90 142.87 -29.41
CA LEU A 18 -50.75 143.23 -28.58
C LEU A 18 -51.01 142.89 -27.11
N LYS A 19 -52.21 143.18 -26.60
CA LYS A 19 -52.60 142.83 -25.23
C LYS A 19 -52.63 141.31 -25.01
N GLN A 20 -53.18 140.55 -25.96
CA GLN A 20 -53.22 139.08 -25.88
C GLN A 20 -51.83 138.44 -25.93
N GLU A 21 -50.93 138.96 -26.77
CA GLU A 21 -49.52 138.55 -26.80
C GLU A 21 -48.80 138.92 -25.49
N GLN A 22 -49.08 140.10 -24.91
CA GLN A 22 -48.51 140.52 -23.62
C GLN A 22 -48.92 139.57 -22.48
N GLU A 23 -50.19 139.16 -22.45
CA GLU A 23 -50.73 138.21 -21.47
C GLU A 23 -50.10 136.82 -21.65
N THR A 24 -49.97 136.34 -22.90
CA THR A 24 -49.33 135.04 -23.20
C THR A 24 -47.85 135.03 -22.83
N LEU A 25 -47.11 136.11 -23.13
CA LEU A 25 -45.72 136.29 -22.72
C LEU A 25 -45.57 136.28 -21.19
N SER A 26 -46.51 136.88 -20.47
CA SER A 26 -46.50 136.87 -19.00
C SER A 26 -46.68 135.46 -18.43
N PHE A 27 -47.61 134.67 -18.99
CA PHE A 27 -47.87 133.29 -18.58
C PHE A 27 -46.67 132.37 -18.87
N ILE A 28 -46.05 132.51 -20.05
CA ILE A 28 -44.85 131.72 -20.40
C ILE A 28 -43.68 132.09 -19.49
N ARG A 29 -43.48 133.38 -19.16
CA ARG A 29 -42.46 133.81 -18.20
C ARG A 29 -42.69 133.18 -16.82
N GLU A 30 -43.92 133.23 -16.30
CA GLU A 30 -44.23 132.65 -14.99
C GLU A 30 -44.06 131.12 -14.97
N SER A 31 -44.46 130.43 -16.05
CA SER A 31 -44.24 128.98 -16.18
C SER A 31 -42.76 128.61 -16.30
N LEU A 32 -41.96 129.42 -17.00
CA LEU A 32 -40.51 129.23 -17.10
C LEU A 32 -39.85 129.43 -15.73
N GLU A 33 -40.28 130.42 -14.96
CA GLU A 33 -39.76 130.68 -13.61
C GLU A 33 -40.13 129.58 -12.63
N LYS A 34 -41.35 129.03 -12.70
CA LYS A 34 -41.74 127.82 -11.94
C LYS A 34 -40.91 126.59 -12.35
N SER A 35 -40.66 126.41 -13.65
CA SER A 35 -39.83 125.31 -14.15
C SER A 35 -38.38 125.45 -13.70
N ASP A 36 -37.82 126.66 -13.69
CA ASP A 36 -36.48 126.94 -13.20
C ASP A 36 -36.36 126.67 -11.69
N GLN A 37 -37.37 127.07 -10.90
CA GLN A 37 -37.41 126.75 -9.46
C GLN A 37 -37.49 125.24 -9.19
N LEU A 38 -38.32 124.49 -9.92
CA LEU A 38 -38.40 123.03 -9.79
C LEU A 38 -37.07 122.36 -10.18
N THR A 39 -36.43 122.84 -11.25
CA THR A 39 -35.14 122.33 -11.71
C THR A 39 -34.05 122.60 -10.67
N LYS A 40 -33.99 123.81 -10.10
CA LYS A 40 -33.09 124.15 -9.00
C LYS A 40 -33.35 123.30 -7.76
N GLY A 41 -34.61 123.01 -7.44
CA GLY A 41 -34.99 122.08 -6.38
C GLY A 41 -34.45 120.66 -6.62
N MET A 42 -34.62 120.12 -7.83
CA MET A 42 -34.11 118.79 -8.19
C MET A 42 -32.58 118.73 -8.17
N VAL A 43 -31.90 119.75 -8.68
CA VAL A 43 -30.43 119.85 -8.64
C VAL A 43 -29.93 119.90 -7.19
N SER A 44 -30.63 120.62 -6.30
CA SER A 44 -30.29 120.65 -4.88
C SER A 44 -30.44 119.27 -4.21
N ILE A 45 -31.52 118.54 -4.52
CA ILE A 45 -31.73 117.18 -3.99
C ILE A 45 -30.64 116.22 -4.50
N LEU A 46 -30.35 116.25 -5.80
CA LEU A 46 -29.32 115.39 -6.40
C LEU A 46 -27.93 115.71 -5.85
N SER A 47 -27.59 116.99 -5.70
CA SER A 47 -26.33 117.41 -5.06
C SER A 47 -26.25 116.96 -3.59
N SER A 48 -27.36 116.97 -2.87
CA SER A 48 -27.43 116.42 -1.50
C SER A 48 -27.21 114.90 -1.47
N PHE A 49 -27.82 114.15 -2.39
CA PHE A 49 -27.61 112.71 -2.49
C PHE A 49 -26.17 112.36 -2.89
N GLU A 50 -25.60 113.06 -3.86
CA GLU A 50 -24.22 112.89 -4.30
C GLU A 50 -23.24 113.19 -3.15
N SER A 51 -23.47 114.27 -2.41
CA SER A 51 -22.68 114.60 -1.21
C SER A 51 -22.78 113.51 -0.12
N ARG A 52 -23.99 112.98 0.13
CA ARG A 52 -24.21 111.90 1.12
C ARG A 52 -23.61 110.56 0.69
N LEU A 53 -23.70 110.22 -0.60
CA LEU A 53 -23.07 109.03 -1.15
C LEU A 53 -21.55 109.14 -1.08
N MET A 54 -20.99 110.29 -1.44
CA MET A 54 -19.55 110.56 -1.32
C MET A 54 -19.09 110.49 0.14
N GLN A 55 -19.86 111.04 1.09
CA GLN A 55 -19.56 110.90 2.53
C GLN A 55 -19.63 109.44 2.99
N LEU A 56 -20.61 108.67 2.54
CA LEU A 56 -20.75 107.26 2.87
C LEU A 56 -19.59 106.44 2.28
N GLU A 57 -19.25 106.66 1.03
CA GLU A 57 -18.16 105.99 0.32
C GLU A 57 -16.79 106.30 0.97
N ASN A 58 -16.53 107.57 1.29
CA ASN A 58 -15.33 108.00 2.02
C ASN A 58 -15.27 107.42 3.45
N SER A 59 -16.41 107.06 4.04
CA SER A 59 -16.47 106.45 5.37
C SER A 59 -16.33 104.92 5.31
N ILE A 60 -16.93 104.26 4.31
CA ILE A 60 -17.04 102.80 4.22
C ILE A 60 -15.82 102.16 3.55
N ILE A 61 -15.27 102.76 2.48
CA ILE A 61 -14.13 102.17 1.75
C ILE A 61 -12.90 101.97 2.67
N PRO A 62 -12.50 102.96 3.51
CA PRO A 62 -11.39 102.75 4.44
C PRO A 62 -11.67 101.63 5.45
N VAL A 63 -12.90 101.51 5.94
CA VAL A 63 -13.31 100.46 6.87
C VAL A 63 -13.23 99.08 6.21
N HIS A 64 -13.72 98.92 4.97
CA HIS A 64 -13.59 97.66 4.24
C HIS A 64 -12.13 97.31 3.95
N LYS A 65 -11.30 98.26 3.53
CA LYS A 65 -9.85 98.04 3.33
C LYS A 65 -9.14 97.66 4.64
N GLN A 66 -9.49 98.29 5.75
CA GLN A 66 -8.95 97.90 7.06
C GLN A 66 -9.43 96.51 7.49
N THR A 67 -10.69 96.16 7.19
CA THR A 67 -11.25 94.83 7.49
C THR A 67 -10.56 93.73 6.67
N GLU A 68 -10.32 93.96 5.37
CA GLU A 68 -9.58 93.02 4.52
C GLU A 68 -8.12 92.84 4.99
N ASN A 69 -7.46 93.94 5.37
CA ASN A 69 -6.12 93.87 5.95
C ASN A 69 -6.09 93.11 7.28
N LEU A 70 -7.09 93.32 8.15
CA LEU A 70 -7.24 92.57 9.40
C LEU A 70 -7.47 91.08 9.15
N GLN A 71 -8.29 90.71 8.16
CA GLN A 71 -8.50 89.33 7.76
C GLN A 71 -7.22 88.67 7.24
N ARG A 72 -6.44 89.36 6.39
CA ARG A 72 -5.11 88.86 5.97
C ARG A 72 -4.14 88.72 7.12
N LEU A 73 -4.15 89.66 8.07
CA LEU A 73 -3.29 89.58 9.26
C LEU A 73 -3.67 88.36 10.11
N GLN A 74 -4.96 88.12 10.32
CA GLN A 74 -5.49 86.95 11.02
C GLN A 74 -5.09 85.65 10.31
N GLU A 75 -5.25 85.56 8.99
CA GLU A 75 -4.82 84.38 8.22
C GLU A 75 -3.31 84.12 8.34
N ASN A 76 -2.49 85.18 8.37
CA ASN A 76 -1.04 85.04 8.55
C ASN A 76 -0.69 84.57 9.96
N VAL A 77 -1.41 85.05 10.98
CA VAL A 77 -1.28 84.58 12.36
C VAL A 77 -1.67 83.10 12.44
N ASP A 78 -2.79 82.69 11.86
CA ASP A 78 -3.26 81.31 11.88
C ASP A 78 -2.29 80.36 11.14
N LYS A 79 -1.76 80.78 9.99
CA LYS A 79 -0.71 80.02 9.27
C LYS A 79 0.57 79.89 10.08
N THR A 80 0.97 80.96 10.76
CA THR A 80 2.19 80.97 11.59
C THR A 80 2.01 80.10 12.83
N LEU A 81 0.84 80.15 13.48
CA LEU A 81 0.47 79.26 14.56
C LEU A 81 0.49 77.80 14.10
N SER A 82 -0.09 77.49 12.94
CA SER A 82 -0.06 76.14 12.38
C SER A 82 1.36 75.64 12.07
N CYS A 83 2.23 76.50 11.51
CA CYS A 83 3.64 76.16 11.31
C CYS A 83 4.37 75.95 12.64
N MET A 84 4.10 76.78 13.65
CA MET A 84 4.72 76.68 14.97
C MET A 84 4.27 75.41 15.71
N ASP A 85 2.97 75.08 15.67
CA ASP A 85 2.42 73.83 16.20
C ASP A 85 3.04 72.60 15.51
N HIS A 86 3.25 72.67 14.19
CA HIS A 86 3.93 71.60 13.45
C HIS A 86 5.37 71.39 13.96
N VAL A 87 6.15 72.46 14.16
CA VAL A 87 7.52 72.38 14.69
C VAL A 87 7.53 71.87 16.13
N ILE A 88 6.70 72.44 17.00
CA ILE A 88 6.58 72.05 18.42
C ILE A 88 6.20 70.58 18.55
N SER A 89 5.39 70.06 17.63
CA SER A 89 4.97 68.65 17.65
C SER A 89 6.16 67.68 17.68
N TYR A 90 7.25 67.98 16.96
CA TYR A 90 8.47 67.14 16.93
C TYR A 90 9.22 67.13 18.27
N TYR A 91 9.21 68.25 19.01
CA TYR A 91 9.82 68.33 20.34
C TYR A 91 9.06 67.51 21.40
N HIS A 92 7.78 67.26 21.19
CA HIS A 92 6.97 66.44 22.09
C HIS A 92 7.01 64.93 21.76
N VAL A 93 7.47 64.54 20.57
CA VAL A 93 7.48 63.13 20.10
C VAL A 93 8.14 62.20 21.11
N ALA A 94 9.30 62.55 21.66
CA ALA A 94 10.01 61.70 22.62
C ALA A 94 9.21 61.42 23.91
N LYS A 95 8.40 62.39 24.36
CA LYS A 95 7.55 62.25 25.55
C LYS A 95 6.27 61.48 25.24
N ASP A 96 5.62 61.80 24.14
CA ASP A 96 4.35 61.18 23.74
C ASP A 96 4.51 59.68 23.44
N THR A 97 5.66 59.30 22.89
CA THR A 97 5.94 57.93 22.45
C THR A 97 6.57 57.06 23.55
N ASP A 98 7.07 57.65 24.64
CA ASP A 98 7.80 56.94 25.71
C ASP A 98 7.02 55.76 26.29
N LYS A 99 5.72 55.96 26.55
CA LYS A 99 4.85 54.92 27.11
C LYS A 99 4.78 53.70 26.19
N ILE A 100 4.51 53.90 24.90
CA ILE A 100 4.36 52.81 23.92
C ILE A 100 5.68 52.08 23.74
N ILE A 101 6.80 52.81 23.60
CA ILE A 101 8.14 52.21 23.48
C ILE A 101 8.50 51.40 24.73
N ARG A 102 8.13 51.86 25.93
CA ARG A 102 8.44 51.14 27.17
C ARG A 102 7.63 49.86 27.35
N GLU A 103 6.39 49.85 26.88
CA GLU A 103 5.51 48.69 27.00
C GLU A 103 5.71 47.64 25.90
N GLY A 104 6.31 48.02 24.76
CA GLY A 104 6.72 47.11 23.69
C GLY A 104 5.62 46.73 22.70
N PRO A 105 5.98 46.06 21.59
CA PRO A 105 5.09 45.77 20.46
C PRO A 105 4.11 44.60 20.68
N ALA A 106 4.31 43.78 21.71
CA ALA A 106 3.55 42.54 21.91
C ALA A 106 2.02 42.78 21.96
N GLY A 107 1.29 42.17 21.02
CA GLY A 107 -0.18 42.26 20.90
C GLY A 107 -0.72 43.59 20.35
N ARG A 108 0.14 44.49 19.87
CA ARG A 108 -0.23 45.83 19.34
C ARG A 108 0.77 46.34 18.31
N LEU A 109 1.15 45.48 17.37
CA LEU A 109 2.21 45.78 16.40
C LEU A 109 1.91 47.05 15.58
N ASP A 110 0.69 47.20 15.07
CA ASP A 110 0.31 48.37 14.25
C ASP A 110 0.47 49.71 15.00
N GLU A 111 -0.02 49.77 16.24
CA GLU A 111 0.12 50.96 17.09
C GLU A 111 1.60 51.26 17.37
N TYR A 112 2.39 50.22 17.59
CA TYR A 112 3.81 50.33 17.85
C TYR A 112 4.61 50.79 16.63
N LEU A 113 4.30 50.27 15.43
CA LEU A 113 4.91 50.70 14.17
C LEU A 113 4.54 52.15 13.83
N ALA A 114 3.29 52.56 14.05
CA ALA A 114 2.87 53.95 13.90
C ALA A 114 3.62 54.89 14.86
N CYS A 115 3.83 54.45 16.10
CA CYS A 115 4.62 55.16 17.10
C CYS A 115 6.08 55.33 16.64
N ILE A 116 6.73 54.26 16.18
CA ILE A 116 8.09 54.31 15.65
C ILE A 116 8.21 55.18 14.40
N ALA A 117 7.24 55.13 13.49
CA ALA A 117 7.22 56.01 12.31
C ALA A 117 7.13 57.50 12.71
N LYS A 118 6.41 57.84 13.78
CA LYS A 118 6.38 59.21 14.34
C LYS A 118 7.76 59.62 14.87
N ILE A 119 8.47 58.71 15.53
CA ILE A 119 9.86 58.94 16.00
C ILE A 119 10.80 59.13 14.80
N GLN A 120 10.70 58.29 13.77
CA GLN A 120 11.53 58.38 12.56
C GLN A 120 11.37 59.72 11.85
N LYS A 121 10.12 60.20 11.68
CA LYS A 121 9.87 61.54 11.11
C LYS A 121 10.51 62.66 11.94
N ALA A 122 10.54 62.53 13.27
CA ALA A 122 11.21 63.49 14.14
C ALA A 122 12.74 63.42 13.98
N VAL A 123 13.31 62.22 13.82
CA VAL A 123 14.73 62.02 13.53
C VAL A 123 15.10 62.71 12.22
N GLU A 124 14.36 62.48 11.15
CA GLU A 124 14.56 63.12 9.84
C GLU A 124 14.46 64.65 9.94
N TYR A 125 13.40 65.16 10.58
CA TYR A 125 13.22 66.60 10.80
C TYR A 125 14.42 67.24 11.51
N PHE A 126 14.87 66.65 12.63
CA PHE A 126 15.99 67.20 13.38
C PHE A 126 17.33 66.99 12.66
N GLN A 127 17.52 65.93 11.86
CA GLN A 127 18.72 65.76 11.04
C GLN A 127 18.84 66.86 9.98
N ASP A 128 17.74 67.17 9.30
CA ASP A 128 17.74 68.13 8.20
C ASP A 128 17.79 69.59 8.68
N ASN A 129 17.19 69.88 9.85
CA ASN A 129 17.05 71.25 10.35
C ASN A 129 18.01 71.59 11.50
N ASN A 130 18.35 70.65 12.38
CA ASN A 130 19.13 70.88 13.61
C ASN A 130 20.04 69.68 14.00
N PRO A 131 21.09 69.38 13.21
CA PRO A 131 21.84 68.12 13.30
C PRO A 131 22.63 67.90 14.61
N ASP A 132 22.98 68.97 15.33
CA ASP A 132 23.77 68.89 16.57
C ASP A 132 22.92 69.02 17.85
N SER A 133 21.59 68.91 17.73
CA SER A 133 20.65 69.10 18.85
C SER A 133 20.60 67.93 19.84
N PRO A 134 20.43 68.17 21.16
CA PRO A 134 20.23 67.11 22.14
C PRO A 134 18.90 66.36 21.95
N GLU A 135 17.90 67.01 21.35
CA GLU A 135 16.62 66.40 20.98
C GLU A 135 16.83 65.29 19.95
N LEU A 136 17.69 65.53 18.93
CA LEU A 136 18.03 64.52 17.93
C LEU A 136 18.64 63.27 18.57
N ASN A 137 19.57 63.44 19.50
CA ASN A 137 20.18 62.31 20.22
C ASN A 137 19.14 61.52 21.03
N THR A 138 18.17 62.22 21.61
CA THR A 138 17.08 61.60 22.39
C THR A 138 16.16 60.79 21.48
N VAL A 139 15.66 61.36 20.38
CA VAL A 139 14.77 60.62 19.46
C VAL A 139 15.49 59.47 18.75
N LYS A 140 16.78 59.64 18.39
CA LYS A 140 17.61 58.54 17.86
C LYS A 140 17.76 57.39 18.85
N ALA A 141 18.03 57.69 20.11
CA ALA A 141 18.13 56.65 21.15
C ALA A 141 16.80 55.91 21.36
N ARG A 142 15.67 56.62 21.28
CA ARG A 142 14.33 56.00 21.34
C ARG A 142 14.02 55.15 20.12
N PHE A 143 14.42 55.60 18.93
CA PHE A 143 14.27 54.83 17.69
C PHE A 143 15.07 53.52 17.75
N GLU A 144 16.35 53.58 18.13
CA GLU A 144 17.17 52.37 18.30
C GLU A 144 16.60 51.45 19.39
N LYS A 145 16.10 51.99 20.51
CA LYS A 145 15.44 51.16 21.52
C LYS A 145 14.16 50.50 20.99
N GLY A 146 13.39 51.24 20.19
CA GLY A 146 12.18 50.76 19.57
C GLY A 146 12.44 49.58 18.64
N LYS A 147 13.51 49.68 17.86
CA LYS A 147 14.02 48.63 16.97
C LYS A 147 14.51 47.39 17.72
N GLU A 148 15.31 47.53 18.77
CA GLU A 148 15.73 46.38 19.60
C GLU A 148 14.54 45.57 20.12
N LEU A 149 13.45 46.25 20.48
CA LEU A 149 12.22 45.61 20.95
C LEU A 149 11.44 44.92 19.82
N LEU A 150 11.49 45.41 18.58
CA LEU A 150 10.94 44.71 17.41
C LEU A 150 11.74 43.44 17.10
N GLU A 151 13.07 43.50 17.15
CA GLU A 151 13.93 42.32 16.99
C GLU A 151 13.67 41.27 18.08
N ALA A 152 13.48 41.72 19.33
CA ALA A 152 13.13 40.86 20.44
C ALA A 152 11.74 40.24 20.26
N GLU A 153 10.76 40.98 19.74
CA GLU A 153 9.42 40.48 19.48
C GLU A 153 9.39 39.47 18.32
N PHE A 154 10.12 39.74 17.23
CA PHE A 154 10.32 38.77 16.14
C PHE A 154 10.83 37.42 16.68
N ARG A 155 11.88 37.46 17.52
CA ARG A 155 12.42 36.26 18.18
C ARG A 155 11.38 35.61 19.10
N SER A 156 10.65 36.39 19.88
CA SER A 156 9.62 35.93 20.82
C SER A 156 8.48 35.18 20.12
N LEU A 157 7.92 35.77 19.05
CA LEU A 157 6.85 35.20 18.25
C LEU A 157 7.30 33.88 17.60
N LEU A 158 8.45 33.88 16.93
CA LEU A 158 8.99 32.66 16.31
C LEU A 158 9.23 31.55 17.33
N THR A 159 9.86 31.87 18.47
CA THR A 159 10.20 30.86 19.49
C THR A 159 8.96 30.30 20.16
N ARG A 160 7.92 31.12 20.36
CA ARG A 160 6.68 30.72 21.06
C ARG A 160 5.78 29.86 20.19
N TYR A 161 5.68 30.18 18.91
CA TYR A 161 4.69 29.56 18.00
C TYR A 161 5.28 28.50 17.09
N SER A 162 6.58 28.53 16.78
CA SER A 162 7.22 27.44 16.04
C SER A 162 7.24 26.19 16.91
N LYS A 163 6.51 25.14 16.53
CA LYS A 163 6.49 23.84 17.21
C LYS A 163 6.94 22.74 16.24
N PRO A 164 7.53 21.65 16.74
CA PRO A 164 7.80 20.48 15.89
C PRO A 164 6.48 19.92 15.34
N VAL A 165 6.50 19.50 14.08
CA VAL A 165 5.35 18.88 13.42
C VAL A 165 5.13 17.49 14.04
N PRO A 166 3.89 17.15 14.46
CA PRO A 166 3.57 15.82 14.98
C PRO A 166 3.84 14.70 13.96
N PRO A 167 4.35 13.53 14.39
CA PRO A 167 4.64 12.40 13.50
C PRO A 167 3.48 11.96 12.59
N VAL A 168 2.24 11.99 13.10
CA VAL A 168 1.04 11.59 12.35
C VAL A 168 0.81 12.51 11.15
N LEU A 169 0.88 13.84 11.36
CA LEU A 169 0.72 14.81 10.26
C LEU A 169 1.83 14.72 9.22
N ILE A 170 3.06 14.36 9.64
CA ILE A 170 4.16 14.10 8.71
C ILE A 170 3.86 12.89 7.83
N LEU A 171 3.33 11.81 8.42
CA LEU A 171 2.97 10.60 7.68
C LEU A 171 1.80 10.87 6.71
N ASP A 172 0.81 11.67 7.12
CA ASP A 172 -0.29 12.10 6.25
C ASP A 172 0.22 12.92 5.05
N ALA A 173 1.20 13.80 5.27
CA ALA A 173 1.81 14.61 4.20
C ALA A 173 2.72 13.82 3.25
N ILE A 174 3.30 12.69 3.69
CA ILE A 174 4.08 11.79 2.83
C ILE A 174 3.17 10.86 2.02
N GLY A 175 2.03 10.46 2.57
CA GLY A 175 1.10 9.52 1.93
C GLY A 175 0.26 10.06 0.76
N GLY A 176 0.42 11.34 0.41
CA GLY A 176 -0.36 12.02 -0.64
C GLY A 176 0.17 11.88 -2.08
N ASP A 177 1.36 11.32 -2.30
CA ASP A 177 2.05 11.41 -3.60
C ASP A 177 1.86 10.22 -4.55
N GLU A 178 1.21 9.12 -4.14
CA GLU A 178 1.01 7.96 -5.01
C GLU A 178 -0.47 7.78 -5.37
N ASP A 179 -0.79 8.24 -6.59
CA ASP A 179 -1.95 7.88 -7.43
C ASP A 179 -3.35 8.41 -7.05
N MET A 180 -3.58 9.74 -7.00
CA MET A 180 -4.88 10.34 -7.35
C MET A 180 -4.73 11.77 -7.91
N GLU A 181 -5.18 12.00 -9.15
CA GLU A 181 -5.17 13.30 -9.85
C GLU A 181 -6.05 14.41 -9.21
N VAL A 182 -6.63 14.20 -8.03
CA VAL A 182 -7.36 15.26 -7.29
C VAL A 182 -7.28 14.98 -5.79
N GLN A 183 -6.15 15.28 -5.15
CA GLN A 183 -6.07 15.31 -3.70
C GLN A 183 -5.57 16.70 -3.28
N GLU A 184 -6.33 17.39 -2.43
CA GLU A 184 -5.91 18.67 -1.83
C GLU A 184 -4.57 18.42 -1.13
N ASP A 185 -3.52 19.12 -1.58
CA ASP A 185 -2.18 19.06 -1.02
C ASP A 185 -2.26 19.36 0.48
N VAL A 186 -1.78 18.45 1.34
CA VAL A 186 -1.86 18.62 2.80
C VAL A 186 -0.91 19.74 3.20
N THR A 187 -1.45 20.95 3.34
CA THR A 187 -0.67 22.13 3.73
C THR A 187 -0.30 22.06 5.21
N LEU A 188 1.01 21.96 5.50
CA LEU A 188 1.51 22.01 6.88
C LEU A 188 1.55 23.45 7.39
N GLU A 189 0.60 23.78 8.27
CA GLU A 189 0.58 25.09 8.94
C GLU A 189 1.63 25.15 10.06
N HIS A 190 2.66 25.98 9.86
CA HIS A 190 3.78 26.14 10.82
C HIS A 190 3.54 27.20 11.89
N LEU A 191 2.72 28.20 11.56
CA LEU A 191 2.45 29.37 12.38
C LEU A 191 0.98 29.77 12.20
N PRO A 192 0.28 30.24 13.26
CA PRO A 192 -1.05 30.81 13.09
C PRO A 192 -1.02 32.05 12.18
N GLU A 193 -2.02 32.20 11.32
CA GLU A 193 -2.09 33.28 10.31
C GLU A 193 -1.84 34.69 10.89
N ALA A 194 -2.48 35.02 12.02
CA ALA A 194 -2.28 36.31 12.68
C ALA A 194 -0.82 36.55 13.10
N VAL A 195 -0.13 35.50 13.56
CA VAL A 195 1.28 35.59 13.98
C VAL A 195 2.21 35.67 12.77
N LEU A 196 1.85 34.97 11.68
CA LEU A 196 2.60 35.03 10.43
C LEU A 196 2.58 36.45 9.86
N GLN A 197 1.42 37.10 9.82
CA GLN A 197 1.30 38.50 9.38
C GLN A 197 2.14 39.45 10.24
N ASP A 198 2.11 39.31 11.57
CA ASP A 198 2.96 40.11 12.47
C ASP A 198 4.46 39.92 12.16
N ILE A 199 4.90 38.67 11.93
CA ILE A 199 6.28 38.33 11.61
C ILE A 199 6.69 38.91 10.25
N ILE A 200 5.82 38.85 9.23
CA ILE A 200 6.06 39.43 7.90
C ILE A 200 6.22 40.95 8.03
N CYS A 201 5.32 41.61 8.76
CA CYS A 201 5.40 43.06 8.99
C CYS A 201 6.69 43.46 9.71
N ILE A 202 7.06 42.75 10.79
CA ILE A 202 8.31 43.02 11.51
C ILE A 202 9.53 42.76 10.61
N SER A 203 9.54 41.67 9.84
CA SER A 203 10.62 41.33 8.92
C SER A 203 10.81 42.43 7.87
N ALA A 204 9.74 42.84 7.19
CA ALA A 204 9.79 43.92 6.20
C ALA A 204 10.33 45.23 6.80
N TRP A 205 9.89 45.57 8.02
CA TRP A 205 10.38 46.76 8.72
C TRP A 205 11.87 46.65 9.08
N LEU A 206 12.32 45.50 9.57
CA LEU A 206 13.73 45.25 9.91
C LEU A 206 14.63 45.20 8.67
N VAL A 207 14.10 44.87 7.49
CA VAL A 207 14.88 44.92 6.25
C VAL A 207 15.17 46.36 5.83
N GLU A 208 14.21 47.26 6.01
CA GLU A 208 14.35 48.67 5.64
C GLU A 208 15.15 49.48 6.67
N TYR A 209 14.91 49.26 7.97
CA TYR A 209 15.47 50.07 9.06
C TYR A 209 16.48 49.31 9.96
N GLY A 210 16.75 48.04 9.65
CA GLY A 210 17.74 47.19 10.33
C GLY A 210 19.18 47.62 10.09
N ARG A 211 20.07 47.38 11.06
CA ARG A 211 21.52 47.65 10.92
C ARG A 211 22.28 46.39 10.50
N ASN A 212 21.71 45.23 10.80
CA ASN A 212 22.27 43.89 10.64
C ASN A 212 21.16 42.92 10.21
N GLN A 213 21.54 41.90 9.47
CA GLN A 213 20.63 40.84 9.01
C GLN A 213 20.46 39.73 10.07
N ASP A 214 20.68 40.08 11.34
CA ASP A 214 20.76 39.10 12.44
C ASP A 214 19.42 38.43 12.74
N PHE A 215 18.31 39.10 12.46
CA PHE A 215 16.98 38.49 12.59
C PHE A 215 16.81 37.28 11.65
N MET A 216 17.46 37.27 10.48
CA MET A 216 17.46 36.12 9.57
C MET A 216 18.22 34.94 10.20
N ASN A 217 19.29 35.22 10.94
CA ASN A 217 20.01 34.20 11.73
C ASN A 217 19.12 33.61 12.82
N VAL A 218 18.35 34.47 13.50
CA VAL A 218 17.36 34.02 14.49
C VAL A 218 16.31 33.13 13.85
N TYR A 219 15.79 33.53 12.69
CA TYR A 219 14.77 32.79 11.95
C TYR A 219 15.25 31.37 11.64
N PHE A 220 16.37 31.21 10.93
CA PHE A 220 16.81 29.87 10.55
C PHE A 220 17.22 29.03 11.76
N GLN A 221 17.79 29.62 12.82
CA GLN A 221 18.15 28.87 14.04
C GLN A 221 16.92 28.26 14.72
N VAL A 222 15.85 29.05 14.87
CA VAL A 222 14.61 28.56 15.49
C VAL A 222 13.96 27.51 14.61
N ARG A 223 13.80 27.77 13.31
CA ARG A 223 13.16 26.84 12.37
C ARG A 223 13.96 25.55 12.20
N SER A 224 15.29 25.62 12.08
CA SER A 224 16.19 24.47 11.98
C SER A 224 16.02 23.51 13.16
N SER A 225 15.95 24.04 14.38
CA SER A 225 15.74 23.24 15.59
C SER A 225 14.40 22.49 15.56
N GLN A 226 13.33 23.12 15.06
CA GLN A 226 12.02 22.48 14.99
C GLN A 226 11.92 21.46 13.85
N LEU A 227 12.56 21.72 12.70
CA LEU A 227 12.69 20.76 11.61
C LEU A 227 13.40 19.47 12.08
N ASP A 228 14.57 19.61 12.70
CA ASP A 228 15.34 18.47 13.23
C ASP A 228 14.55 17.70 14.31
N ARG A 229 13.87 18.40 15.22
CA ARG A 229 13.01 17.78 16.25
C ARG A 229 11.81 17.05 15.65
N SER A 230 11.25 17.53 14.53
CA SER A 230 10.13 16.89 13.85
C SER A 230 10.57 15.53 13.27
N ILE A 231 11.73 15.50 12.61
CA ILE A 231 12.31 14.26 12.06
C ILE A 231 12.71 13.29 13.17
N LYS A 232 13.37 13.77 14.24
CA LYS A 232 13.69 12.94 15.42
C LYS A 232 12.44 12.42 16.13
N GLY A 233 11.39 13.23 16.19
CA GLY A 233 10.10 12.87 16.74
C GLY A 233 9.44 11.73 15.95
N LEU A 234 9.51 11.79 14.62
CA LEU A 234 9.04 10.73 13.73
C LEU A 234 9.81 9.43 13.95
N LYS A 235 11.15 9.50 14.04
CA LYS A 235 11.98 8.32 14.33
C LYS A 235 11.62 7.66 15.66
N GLU A 236 11.48 8.45 16.72
CA GLU A 236 11.12 7.93 18.03
C GLU A 236 9.69 7.38 18.07
N HIS A 237 8.79 7.89 17.24
CA HIS A 237 7.44 7.34 17.08
C HIS A 237 7.48 5.91 16.54
N PHE A 238 8.26 5.63 15.48
CA PHE A 238 8.48 4.27 15.01
C PHE A 238 9.13 3.39 16.09
N ARG A 239 10.12 3.91 16.83
CA ARG A 239 10.80 3.16 17.88
C ARG A 239 9.89 2.79 19.07
N LYS A 240 9.00 3.69 19.49
CA LYS A 240 8.07 3.48 20.62
C LYS A 240 6.95 2.51 20.27
N ASN A 241 6.47 2.55 19.04
CA ASN A 241 5.46 1.60 18.55
C ASN A 241 6.06 0.18 18.45
N SER A 242 7.38 0.05 18.30
CA SER A 242 8.06 -1.25 18.34
C SER A 242 8.50 -1.68 19.75
N ALA A 243 8.82 -0.73 20.64
CA ALA A 243 9.23 -1.01 22.02
C ALA A 243 8.08 -1.37 22.96
N THR A 244 6.82 -1.09 22.59
CA THR A 244 5.64 -1.50 23.37
C THR A 244 5.40 -3.02 23.34
N SER A 245 6.11 -3.76 22.48
CA SER A 245 6.16 -5.22 22.44
C SER A 245 7.21 -5.84 23.38
N ALA A 246 8.07 -5.03 24.02
CA ALA A 246 9.10 -5.53 24.93
C ALA A 246 9.15 -4.70 26.22
N ILE A 247 8.81 -5.35 27.34
CA ILE A 247 8.86 -4.87 28.73
C ILE A 247 7.61 -4.09 29.13
N HIS A 248 6.68 -4.72 29.85
CA HIS A 248 5.98 -4.10 31.00
C HIS A 248 5.73 -5.17 32.09
N SER A 249 6.43 -5.01 33.22
CA SER A 249 5.90 -5.31 34.55
C SER A 249 6.33 -4.12 35.43
N PRO A 250 5.41 -3.51 36.21
CA PRO A 250 5.71 -2.24 36.86
C PRO A 250 6.43 -2.48 38.18
N ALA A 251 7.50 -1.72 38.43
CA ALA A 251 8.00 -1.52 39.78
C ALA A 251 8.35 -0.05 39.99
N VAL A 252 7.70 0.48 41.02
CA VAL A 252 7.75 1.85 41.54
C VAL A 252 9.17 2.29 41.86
N GLN A 253 9.47 3.57 41.57
CA GLN A 253 10.73 4.23 41.93
C GLN A 253 10.89 4.39 43.45
N THR A 254 12.02 3.95 44.00
CA THR A 254 12.64 4.56 45.21
C THR A 254 14.17 4.50 45.13
N LYS A 255 14.83 5.59 45.57
CA LYS A 255 16.26 5.94 45.42
C LYS A 255 17.22 5.25 46.43
N ARG A 256 18.50 5.13 46.01
CA ARG A 256 19.78 4.95 46.77
C ARG A 256 19.97 3.57 47.47
N LYS A 257 21.14 2.91 47.58
CA LYS A 257 22.58 3.29 47.57
C LYS A 257 23.51 2.04 47.35
N GLU A 258 24.79 2.30 47.05
CA GLU A 258 26.01 1.49 46.77
C GLU A 258 26.30 0.05 47.29
N THR A 259 27.03 -0.70 46.42
CA THR A 259 28.15 -1.66 46.62
C THR A 259 27.94 -3.19 46.89
N PRO A 260 28.89 -4.06 46.46
CA PRO A 260 28.61 -5.35 45.79
C PRO A 260 29.04 -6.59 46.57
N THR A 261 28.53 -7.79 46.22
CA THR A 261 29.32 -9.06 46.16
C THR A 261 28.51 -10.31 45.75
N LYS A 262 29.19 -11.17 44.94
CA LYS A 262 29.21 -12.66 44.89
C LYS A 262 28.04 -13.49 44.26
N LYS A 263 28.43 -14.30 43.26
CA LYS A 263 27.83 -15.58 42.76
C LYS A 263 28.44 -16.79 43.55
N PRO A 264 28.09 -18.07 43.27
CA PRO A 264 26.81 -18.82 43.16
C PRO A 264 26.82 -20.09 44.09
N PRO A 265 25.89 -21.10 44.00
CA PRO A 265 26.07 -22.28 43.11
C PRO A 265 24.76 -22.96 42.59
N LYS A 266 24.89 -24.13 41.95
CA LYS A 266 24.04 -24.80 40.92
C LYS A 266 23.19 -26.04 41.38
N ARG A 267 22.07 -26.28 40.63
CA ARG A 267 21.47 -27.57 40.10
C ARG A 267 20.69 -28.55 41.04
N PRO A 268 19.87 -29.53 40.55
CA PRO A 268 19.33 -29.83 39.19
C PRO A 268 17.84 -30.35 39.05
N GLY A 269 17.30 -30.36 37.80
CA GLY A 269 16.30 -31.32 37.24
C GLY A 269 14.80 -31.04 37.50
N THR A 270 13.78 -31.38 36.69
CA THR A 270 13.57 -32.00 35.35
C THR A 270 12.03 -31.87 35.11
N ILE A 271 11.46 -31.40 33.99
CA ILE A 271 10.94 -32.20 32.85
C ILE A 271 10.25 -31.21 31.89
N ARG A 272 10.77 -31.09 30.67
CA ARG A 272 10.08 -30.57 29.48
C ARG A 272 9.96 -31.77 28.54
N LYS A 273 8.74 -32.23 28.27
CA LYS A 273 8.43 -33.26 27.26
C LYS A 273 7.15 -32.85 26.56
N ALA A 274 7.28 -32.31 25.35
CA ALA A 274 6.41 -32.51 24.18
C ALA A 274 6.64 -31.41 23.14
N GLN A 275 7.73 -31.51 22.39
CA GLN A 275 7.81 -31.04 20.98
C GLN A 275 9.06 -31.66 20.33
N ASN A 276 9.17 -32.97 20.43
CA ASN A 276 10.02 -33.78 19.55
C ASN A 276 9.10 -34.78 18.87
N LEU A 277 8.63 -34.45 17.68
CA LEU A 277 8.19 -35.40 16.66
C LEU A 277 8.19 -34.68 15.31
N LEU A 278 9.38 -34.29 14.85
CA LEU A 278 9.77 -34.18 13.42
C LEU A 278 11.29 -33.97 13.26
N LYS A 279 12.10 -34.66 14.08
CA LYS A 279 13.56 -34.86 13.87
C LYS A 279 13.99 -36.23 14.39
N GLN A 280 13.74 -37.26 13.59
CA GLN A 280 14.50 -38.52 13.55
C GLN A 280 14.39 -38.93 12.07
N TYR A 281 15.37 -38.66 11.21
CA TYR A 281 16.63 -39.37 11.13
C TYR A 281 17.77 -38.43 10.71
N SER A 282 18.81 -38.38 11.53
CA SER A 282 20.24 -38.23 11.18
C SER A 282 20.93 -37.48 12.32
N GLN A 283 21.41 -38.23 13.30
CA GLN A 283 22.58 -37.88 14.11
C GLN A 283 22.94 -39.06 15.02
N HIS A 284 23.85 -39.90 14.53
CA HIS A 284 24.78 -40.62 15.39
C HIS A 284 26.19 -40.09 15.12
N GLY A 285 26.77 -39.45 16.14
CA GLY A 285 28.21 -39.28 16.34
C GLY A 285 28.88 -38.10 15.62
N LEU A 286 29.15 -37.00 16.33
CA LEU A 286 30.41 -36.72 17.06
C LEU A 286 30.59 -35.20 17.27
N ASP A 287 31.06 -34.83 18.46
CA ASP A 287 31.39 -33.48 18.90
C ASP A 287 32.50 -32.80 18.07
N GLY A 288 32.33 -31.51 17.75
CA GLY A 288 33.36 -30.65 17.16
C GLY A 288 32.91 -29.19 17.06
N LYS A 289 33.71 -28.26 17.57
CA LYS A 289 33.42 -26.83 17.74
C LYS A 289 33.38 -26.00 16.43
N LYS A 290 32.52 -24.97 16.47
CA LYS A 290 32.53 -23.66 15.75
C LYS A 290 32.40 -23.65 14.21
N GLY A 291 31.34 -22.98 13.75
CA GLY A 291 31.39 -22.05 12.61
C GLY A 291 30.33 -22.25 11.52
N SER A 292 29.21 -21.52 11.62
CA SER A 292 28.42 -20.89 10.53
C SER A 292 27.02 -20.58 11.08
N ASN A 293 26.70 -19.30 11.26
CA ASN A 293 25.35 -18.87 11.62
C ASN A 293 24.68 -18.36 10.33
N LEU A 294 23.99 -19.25 9.62
CA LEU A 294 22.95 -18.90 8.66
C LEU A 294 21.69 -19.69 9.04
N THR A 295 21.12 -19.31 10.17
CA THR A 295 19.72 -19.57 10.54
C THR A 295 19.18 -18.27 11.12
N PRO A 296 18.04 -17.75 10.64
CA PRO A 296 17.44 -16.56 11.23
C PRO A 296 17.10 -16.88 12.69
N LEU A 297 17.74 -16.16 13.61
CA LEU A 297 17.33 -16.14 15.01
C LEU A 297 16.08 -15.26 15.07
N GLU A 298 14.91 -15.90 15.03
CA GLU A 298 13.59 -15.32 15.30
C GLU A 298 13.69 -14.38 16.52
N GLY A 299 13.58 -13.07 16.29
CA GLY A 299 13.65 -12.02 17.32
C GLY A 299 14.68 -10.91 17.07
N LYS A 300 15.54 -10.99 16.04
CA LYS A 300 16.40 -9.86 15.61
C LYS A 300 15.90 -9.12 14.36
N ASP A 301 15.16 -9.78 13.49
CA ASP A 301 14.72 -9.20 12.21
C ASP A 301 13.66 -8.09 12.41
N ASP A 302 12.74 -8.25 13.37
CA ASP A 302 11.70 -7.23 13.66
C ASP A 302 12.26 -5.86 14.10
N VAL A 303 13.43 -5.83 14.74
CA VAL A 303 14.06 -4.56 15.19
C VAL A 303 14.77 -3.87 14.04
N LEU A 304 15.39 -4.65 13.15
CA LEU A 304 16.10 -4.14 11.97
C LEU A 304 15.14 -3.61 10.92
N ASP A 305 14.01 -4.30 10.68
CA ASP A 305 12.98 -3.85 9.74
C ASP A 305 12.35 -2.52 10.17
N VAL A 306 12.11 -2.33 11.47
CA VAL A 306 11.62 -1.06 12.04
C VAL A 306 12.63 0.07 11.86
N GLU A 307 13.92 -0.19 12.06
CA GLU A 307 14.97 0.82 11.87
C GLU A 307 15.08 1.24 10.39
N ILE A 308 14.92 0.30 9.45
CA ILE A 308 14.93 0.53 8.01
C ILE A 308 13.70 1.36 7.60
N ASP A 309 12.51 0.93 7.99
CA ASP A 309 11.27 1.64 7.67
C ASP A 309 11.26 3.04 8.26
N SER A 310 11.72 3.18 9.51
CA SER A 310 11.86 4.50 10.13
C SER A 310 12.81 5.41 9.35
N TYR A 311 13.94 4.89 8.85
CA TYR A 311 14.89 5.70 8.08
C TYR A 311 14.33 6.14 6.73
N ILE A 312 13.63 5.22 6.04
CA ILE A 312 12.93 5.51 4.77
C ILE A 312 11.95 6.67 4.96
N HIS A 313 11.06 6.59 5.96
CA HIS A 313 10.09 7.66 6.23
C HIS A 313 10.76 8.97 6.65
N CYS A 314 11.89 8.93 7.38
CA CYS A 314 12.63 10.13 7.74
C CYS A 314 13.23 10.85 6.50
N ILE A 315 13.61 10.12 5.45
CA ILE A 315 14.08 10.71 4.18
C ILE A 315 12.94 11.44 3.47
N SER A 316 11.78 10.79 3.30
CA SER A 316 10.62 11.43 2.66
C SER A 316 10.11 12.61 3.50
N ALA A 317 10.08 12.46 4.83
CA ALA A 317 9.72 13.53 5.76
C ALA A 317 10.62 14.74 5.62
N PHE A 318 11.94 14.54 5.49
CA PHE A 318 12.87 15.64 5.30
C PHE A 318 12.53 16.44 4.03
N VAL A 319 12.23 15.76 2.91
CA VAL A 319 11.87 16.44 1.66
C VAL A 319 10.60 17.27 1.83
N LYS A 320 9.51 16.66 2.32
CA LYS A 320 8.22 17.37 2.51
C LYS A 320 8.33 18.52 3.50
N LEU A 321 9.01 18.32 4.63
CA LEU A 321 9.21 19.38 5.62
C LEU A 321 10.13 20.49 5.08
N ALA A 322 11.19 20.16 4.33
CA ALA A 322 12.06 21.16 3.73
C ALA A 322 11.34 21.99 2.65
N GLN A 323 10.47 21.37 1.84
CA GLN A 323 9.60 22.08 0.90
C GLN A 323 8.68 23.06 1.63
N SER A 324 8.05 22.60 2.71
CA SER A 324 7.16 23.41 3.53
C SER A 324 7.88 24.56 4.26
N GLU A 325 9.10 24.33 4.78
CA GLU A 325 9.95 25.38 5.34
C GLU A 325 10.38 26.40 4.27
N TYR A 326 10.65 25.96 3.05
CA TYR A 326 10.98 26.86 1.95
C TYR A 326 9.81 27.78 1.60
N ALA A 327 8.58 27.24 1.55
CA ALA A 327 7.37 28.02 1.32
C ALA A 327 7.20 29.11 2.39
N LEU A 328 7.25 28.75 3.68
CA LEU A 328 7.18 29.71 4.79
C LEU A 328 8.31 30.76 4.74
N LEU A 329 9.53 30.33 4.39
CA LEU A 329 10.69 31.20 4.30
C LEU A 329 10.53 32.24 3.19
N THR A 330 9.89 31.90 2.07
CA THR A 330 9.68 32.85 0.97
C THR A 330 8.75 34.01 1.32
N GLU A 331 7.85 33.82 2.28
CA GLU A 331 6.94 34.87 2.76
C GLU A 331 7.63 35.84 3.74
N ILE A 332 8.59 35.33 4.53
CA ILE A 332 9.20 36.10 5.63
C ILE A 332 10.54 36.72 5.21
N ILE A 333 11.36 36.01 4.44
CA ILE A 333 12.76 36.39 4.15
C ILE A 333 12.87 37.04 2.76
N PRO A 334 13.59 38.17 2.60
CA PRO A 334 13.79 38.82 1.31
C PRO A 334 14.48 37.94 0.28
N GLU A 335 14.05 38.01 -0.98
CA GLU A 335 14.45 37.16 -2.10
C GLU A 335 15.97 36.91 -2.19
N HIS A 336 16.79 37.97 -2.08
CA HIS A 336 18.25 37.89 -2.15
C HIS A 336 18.89 37.02 -1.05
N HIS A 337 18.22 36.87 0.10
CA HIS A 337 18.72 36.12 1.25
C HIS A 337 18.08 34.74 1.41
N GLN A 338 17.03 34.43 0.64
CA GLN A 338 16.25 33.21 0.81
C GLN A 338 17.09 31.94 0.68
N LYS A 339 17.86 31.81 -0.42
CA LYS A 339 18.66 30.60 -0.68
C LYS A 339 19.74 30.34 0.38
N LYS A 340 20.44 31.39 0.84
CA LYS A 340 21.47 31.28 1.89
C LYS A 340 20.87 30.95 3.26
N THR A 341 19.71 31.55 3.57
CA THR A 341 18.99 31.31 4.83
C THR A 341 18.43 29.90 4.85
N PHE A 342 17.84 29.43 3.74
CA PHE A 342 17.35 28.08 3.59
C PHE A 342 18.46 27.04 3.70
N ASP A 343 19.60 27.26 3.04
CA ASP A 343 20.75 26.35 3.12
C ASP A 343 21.23 26.18 4.57
N SER A 344 21.28 27.28 5.35
CA SER A 344 21.61 27.24 6.79
C SER A 344 20.54 26.56 7.63
N LEU A 345 19.25 26.76 7.31
CA LEU A 345 18.10 26.20 8.04
C LEU A 345 18.12 24.67 8.03
N ILE A 346 18.39 24.07 6.88
CA ILE A 346 18.28 22.61 6.71
C ILE A 346 19.53 21.84 7.16
N GLN A 347 20.67 22.50 7.40
CA GLN A 347 21.95 21.81 7.64
C GLN A 347 21.88 20.80 8.79
N GLU A 348 21.38 21.19 9.96
CA GLU A 348 21.39 20.33 11.15
C GLU A 348 20.56 19.05 10.94
N ALA A 349 19.34 19.22 10.43
CA ALA A 349 18.44 18.11 10.12
C ALA A 349 19.03 17.18 9.04
N LEU A 350 19.60 17.75 7.98
CA LEU A 350 20.20 16.99 6.90
C LEU A 350 21.46 16.24 7.36
N ASP A 351 22.35 16.88 8.11
CA ASP A 351 23.58 16.25 8.62
C ASP A 351 23.26 15.08 9.55
N ASN A 352 22.28 15.24 10.44
CA ASN A 352 21.84 14.15 11.32
C ASN A 352 21.26 12.97 10.51
N LEU A 353 20.51 13.26 9.44
CA LEU A 353 19.91 12.24 8.57
C LEU A 353 20.95 11.50 7.72
N MET A 354 21.97 12.21 7.24
CA MET A 354 23.09 11.61 6.49
C MET A 354 23.97 10.76 7.42
N LEU A 355 24.26 11.24 8.63
CA LEU A 355 24.99 10.50 9.65
C LEU A 355 24.30 9.18 10.01
N GLU A 356 22.97 9.18 10.09
CA GLU A 356 22.20 7.95 10.32
C GLU A 356 22.37 6.96 9.16
N GLY A 357 22.31 7.43 7.91
CA GLY A 357 22.59 6.61 6.74
C GLY A 357 24.00 6.00 6.78
N ASP A 358 25.00 6.79 7.17
CA ASP A 358 26.38 6.31 7.32
C ASP A 358 26.53 5.30 8.47
N ASN A 359 25.73 5.40 9.53
CA ASN A 359 25.67 4.40 10.59
C ASN A 359 25.13 3.07 10.08
N ILE A 360 24.12 3.07 9.22
CA ILE A 360 23.56 1.87 8.57
C ILE A 360 24.61 1.24 7.66
N VAL A 361 25.29 2.04 6.82
CA VAL A 361 26.41 1.56 5.97
C VAL A 361 27.52 0.94 6.84
N SER A 362 27.85 1.57 7.96
CA SER A 362 28.86 1.07 8.90
C SER A 362 28.41 -0.22 9.59
N ALA A 363 27.13 -0.38 9.90
CA ALA A 363 26.57 -1.60 10.46
C ALA A 363 26.64 -2.76 9.46
N ALA A 364 26.21 -2.53 8.21
CA ALA A 364 26.32 -3.51 7.13
C ALA A 364 27.78 -3.92 6.90
N ARG A 365 28.71 -2.96 6.85
CA ARG A 365 30.15 -3.23 6.74
C ARG A 365 30.67 -4.16 7.84
N ARG A 366 30.24 -3.95 9.09
CA ARG A 366 30.63 -4.82 10.22
C ARG A 366 30.02 -6.22 10.12
N ALA A 367 28.82 -6.35 9.57
CA ALA A 367 28.17 -7.65 9.35
C ALA A 367 28.86 -8.45 8.23
N ILE A 368 29.17 -7.79 7.11
CA ILE A 368 29.92 -8.38 5.99
C ILE A 368 31.29 -8.89 6.45
N MET A 369 32.01 -8.12 7.28
CA MET A 369 33.28 -8.56 7.88
C MET A 369 33.17 -9.81 8.77
N ARG A 370 31.96 -10.16 9.23
CA ARG A 370 31.67 -11.38 10.01
C ARG A 370 31.14 -12.52 9.13
N HIS A 371 31.22 -12.38 7.80
CA HIS A 371 30.62 -13.28 6.81
C HIS A 371 29.09 -13.36 6.87
N ASP A 372 28.44 -12.33 7.43
CA ASP A 372 26.99 -12.17 7.36
C ASP A 372 26.64 -11.28 6.16
N TYR A 373 26.57 -11.91 5.00
CA TYR A 373 26.27 -11.25 3.73
C TYR A 373 24.79 -10.90 3.58
N SER A 374 23.90 -11.48 4.41
CA SER A 374 22.46 -11.18 4.40
C SER A 374 22.17 -9.73 4.80
N ALA A 375 23.08 -9.09 5.54
CA ALA A 375 23.01 -7.67 5.88
C ALA A 375 23.05 -6.73 4.66
N VAL A 376 23.38 -7.20 3.45
CA VAL A 376 23.21 -6.38 2.23
C VAL A 376 21.74 -6.16 1.89
N LEU A 377 20.88 -7.12 2.25
CA LEU A 377 19.46 -7.07 1.95
C LEU A 377 18.77 -5.90 2.68
N THR A 378 19.30 -5.49 3.83
CA THR A 378 18.81 -4.31 4.56
C THR A 378 19.15 -2.98 3.88
N ILE A 379 20.18 -2.96 3.03
CA ILE A 379 20.58 -1.76 2.28
C ILE A 379 19.69 -1.55 1.06
N PHE A 380 19.18 -2.62 0.43
CA PHE A 380 18.45 -2.50 -0.84
C PHE A 380 17.16 -1.68 -0.75
N PRO A 381 16.26 -1.86 0.24
CA PRO A 381 15.08 -1.00 0.40
C PRO A 381 15.46 0.47 0.53
N ILE A 382 16.47 0.78 1.36
CA ILE A 382 16.94 2.14 1.60
C ILE A 382 17.52 2.73 0.31
N LEU A 383 18.45 2.03 -0.35
CA LEU A 383 19.08 2.49 -1.58
C LEU A 383 18.06 2.72 -2.70
N ARG A 384 17.04 1.86 -2.80
CA ARG A 384 15.92 2.04 -3.73
C ARG A 384 15.18 3.34 -3.41
N HIS A 385 14.80 3.54 -2.16
CA HIS A 385 14.07 4.74 -1.75
C HIS A 385 14.89 6.03 -1.92
N LEU A 386 16.17 6.02 -1.57
CA LEU A 386 17.07 7.17 -1.77
C LEU A 386 17.19 7.54 -3.25
N LYS A 387 17.26 6.55 -4.15
CA LYS A 387 17.29 6.78 -5.60
C LYS A 387 15.96 7.30 -6.13
N GLN A 388 14.83 6.79 -5.63
CA GLN A 388 13.49 7.25 -5.99
C GLN A 388 13.24 8.70 -5.53
N THR A 389 13.68 9.04 -4.32
CA THR A 389 13.49 10.37 -3.70
C THR A 389 14.49 11.41 -4.21
N LYS A 390 15.57 10.97 -4.89
CA LYS A 390 16.64 11.85 -5.36
C LYS A 390 16.16 13.03 -6.22
N PRO A 391 15.23 12.88 -7.18
CA PRO A 391 14.74 14.00 -7.99
C PRO A 391 14.05 15.08 -7.16
N ASP A 392 13.21 14.68 -6.20
CA ASP A 392 12.50 15.61 -5.31
C ASP A 392 13.48 16.29 -4.35
N PHE A 393 14.48 15.54 -3.89
CA PHE A 393 15.57 16.07 -3.07
C PHE A 393 16.40 17.11 -3.83
N ASP A 394 16.82 16.81 -5.07
CA ASP A 394 17.59 17.72 -5.92
C ASP A 394 16.80 19.01 -6.24
N THR A 395 15.48 18.86 -6.46
CA THR A 395 14.54 19.97 -6.71
C THR A 395 14.39 20.84 -5.46
N THR A 396 14.15 20.23 -4.29
CA THR A 396 14.00 20.93 -3.01
C THR A 396 15.27 21.68 -2.62
N LEU A 397 16.44 21.10 -2.88
CA LEU A 397 17.73 21.73 -2.59
C LEU A 397 18.22 22.68 -3.68
N GLN A 398 17.42 23.00 -4.69
CA GLN A 398 17.83 23.88 -5.77
C GLN A 398 18.20 25.28 -5.24
N GLY A 399 19.43 25.70 -5.54
CA GLY A 399 20.01 26.98 -5.11
C GLY A 399 20.81 26.94 -3.79
N THR A 400 20.88 25.80 -3.10
CA THR A 400 21.80 25.59 -1.94
C THR A 400 23.25 25.36 -2.38
N ALA A 401 24.20 25.39 -1.43
CA ALA A 401 25.61 25.11 -1.68
C ALA A 401 25.85 23.71 -2.27
N ALA A 402 26.89 23.57 -3.10
CA ALA A 402 27.26 22.28 -3.69
C ALA A 402 27.59 21.22 -2.63
N SER A 403 28.18 21.63 -1.51
CA SER A 403 28.43 20.75 -0.36
C SER A 403 27.15 20.15 0.22
N THR A 404 26.03 20.89 0.19
CA THR A 404 24.72 20.43 0.69
C THR A 404 24.09 19.45 -0.29
N LYS A 405 24.05 19.79 -1.59
CA LYS A 405 23.47 18.94 -2.65
C LYS A 405 24.21 17.60 -2.80
N ASN A 406 25.51 17.58 -2.54
CA ASN A 406 26.34 16.38 -2.70
C ASN A 406 26.22 15.38 -1.54
N LYS A 407 25.55 15.71 -0.42
CA LYS A 407 25.45 14.79 0.74
C LYS A 407 24.66 13.52 0.41
N LEU A 408 23.47 13.63 -0.18
CA LEU A 408 22.65 12.48 -0.57
C LEU A 408 23.34 11.61 -1.66
N PRO A 409 23.88 12.18 -2.76
CA PRO A 409 24.67 11.41 -3.72
C PRO A 409 25.86 10.67 -3.10
N ALA A 410 26.59 11.31 -2.17
CA ALA A 410 27.71 10.66 -1.48
C ALA A 410 27.26 9.44 -0.66
N LEU A 411 26.12 9.56 0.04
CA LEU A 411 25.53 8.45 0.78
C LEU A 411 25.09 7.30 -0.16
N ILE A 412 24.43 7.62 -1.28
CA ILE A 412 24.03 6.65 -2.31
C ILE A 412 25.27 5.89 -2.82
N THR A 413 26.34 6.60 -3.19
CA THR A 413 27.59 5.97 -3.64
C THR A 413 28.23 5.09 -2.56
N SER A 414 28.18 5.53 -1.29
CA SER A 414 28.67 4.75 -0.15
C SER A 414 27.89 3.44 0.02
N MET A 415 26.56 3.49 -0.06
CA MET A 415 25.65 2.34 -0.02
C MET A 415 25.86 1.38 -1.20
N GLU A 416 26.00 1.92 -2.42
CA GLU A 416 26.27 1.10 -3.61
C GLU A 416 27.61 0.37 -3.50
N THR A 417 28.65 1.08 -3.04
CA THR A 417 30.00 0.51 -2.90
C THR A 417 30.02 -0.63 -1.88
N ILE A 418 29.35 -0.46 -0.73
CA ILE A 418 29.29 -1.53 0.27
C ILE A 418 28.44 -2.72 -0.19
N GLY A 419 27.33 -2.46 -0.89
CA GLY A 419 26.46 -3.53 -1.37
C GLY A 419 27.08 -4.33 -2.49
N ALA A 420 27.76 -3.69 -3.44
CA ALA A 420 28.51 -4.39 -4.49
C ALA A 420 29.67 -5.22 -3.90
N LYS A 421 30.38 -4.66 -2.92
CA LYS A 421 31.40 -5.39 -2.17
C LYS A 421 30.83 -6.62 -1.45
N ALA A 422 29.65 -6.51 -0.85
CA ALA A 422 28.98 -7.63 -0.18
C ALA A 422 28.65 -8.76 -1.16
N LEU A 423 28.11 -8.41 -2.34
CA LEU A 423 27.78 -9.38 -3.39
C LEU A 423 29.03 -10.10 -3.91
N GLU A 424 30.14 -9.38 -4.12
CA GLU A 424 31.40 -9.98 -4.58
C GLU A 424 32.00 -10.90 -3.50
N GLU A 425 32.07 -10.45 -2.25
CA GLU A 425 32.58 -11.28 -1.14
C GLU A 425 31.70 -12.52 -0.88
N PHE A 426 30.39 -12.41 -1.09
CA PHE A 426 29.48 -13.57 -1.02
C PHE A 426 29.81 -14.60 -2.12
N ALA A 427 30.01 -14.15 -3.36
CA ALA A 427 30.38 -15.03 -4.47
C ALA A 427 31.72 -15.73 -4.21
N ASP A 428 32.69 -15.02 -3.63
CA ASP A 428 33.97 -15.57 -3.20
C ASP A 428 33.84 -16.53 -2.01
N SER A 429 32.93 -16.27 -1.07
CA SER A 429 32.68 -17.16 0.06
C SER A 429 32.17 -18.53 -0.39
N ILE A 430 31.28 -18.57 -1.40
CA ILE A 430 30.79 -19.82 -1.99
C ILE A 430 31.91 -20.57 -2.70
N LYS A 431 32.76 -19.86 -3.44
CA LYS A 431 33.89 -20.44 -4.15
C LYS A 431 34.89 -21.10 -3.19
N ASN A 432 35.16 -20.45 -2.06
CA ASN A 432 36.20 -20.82 -1.11
C ASN A 432 35.69 -21.61 0.12
N ASP A 433 34.41 -22.00 0.13
CA ASP A 433 33.83 -22.80 1.21
C ASP A 433 34.59 -24.14 1.39
N PRO A 434 34.99 -24.51 2.62
CA PRO A 434 35.93 -25.60 2.85
C PRO A 434 35.38 -26.97 2.43
N ASP A 435 36.20 -27.72 1.70
CA ASP A 435 35.95 -29.08 1.21
C ASP A 435 36.48 -30.16 2.18
N LYS A 436 36.26 -29.96 3.48
CA LYS A 436 36.74 -30.88 4.52
C LYS A 436 35.70 -31.93 4.87
N GLU A 437 36.15 -33.14 5.20
CA GLU A 437 35.31 -34.30 5.49
C GLU A 437 34.26 -34.07 6.60
N TYR A 438 34.56 -33.25 7.62
CA TYR A 438 33.60 -32.95 8.69
C TYR A 438 32.38 -32.13 8.22
N ASN A 439 32.49 -31.44 7.08
CA ASN A 439 31.45 -30.60 6.49
C ASN A 439 30.67 -31.34 5.38
N MET A 440 30.95 -32.63 5.16
CA MET A 440 30.32 -33.40 4.09
C MET A 440 29.20 -34.30 4.64
N PRO A 441 28.00 -34.30 4.03
CA PRO A 441 26.91 -35.18 4.46
C PRO A 441 27.24 -36.64 4.17
N LYS A 442 27.17 -37.52 5.17
CA LYS A 442 27.57 -38.94 5.02
C LYS A 442 26.68 -39.73 4.04
N ASP A 443 25.45 -39.29 3.84
CA ASP A 443 24.43 -39.90 2.97
C ASP A 443 24.37 -39.31 1.57
N GLY A 444 25.20 -38.31 1.26
CA GLY A 444 25.21 -37.62 -0.04
C GLY A 444 23.99 -36.73 -0.29
N THR A 445 23.26 -36.30 0.75
CA THR A 445 22.12 -35.37 0.58
C THR A 445 22.55 -33.96 0.12
N VAL A 446 21.58 -33.06 -0.07
CA VAL A 446 21.82 -31.66 -0.46
C VAL A 446 22.69 -30.97 0.61
N HIS A 447 23.73 -30.26 0.17
CA HIS A 447 24.66 -29.54 1.04
C HIS A 447 24.07 -28.21 1.50
N GLU A 448 24.35 -27.79 2.74
CA GLU A 448 23.83 -26.52 3.31
C GLU A 448 24.24 -25.29 2.49
N LEU A 449 25.49 -25.26 1.99
CA LEU A 449 25.96 -24.25 1.04
C LEU A 449 25.03 -24.07 -0.17
N THR A 450 24.48 -25.16 -0.71
CA THR A 450 23.55 -25.11 -1.85
C THR A 450 22.24 -24.45 -1.47
N SER A 451 21.65 -24.84 -0.34
CA SER A 451 20.40 -24.22 0.12
C SER A 451 20.58 -22.75 0.45
N ASN A 452 21.69 -22.38 1.11
CA ASN A 452 21.97 -20.99 1.50
C ASN A 452 22.25 -20.12 0.27
N ALA A 453 22.99 -20.62 -0.71
CA ALA A 453 23.25 -19.90 -1.95
C ALA A 453 21.96 -19.63 -2.74
N ILE A 454 21.10 -20.65 -2.88
CA ILE A 454 19.82 -20.50 -3.58
C ILE A 454 18.89 -19.55 -2.84
N LEU A 455 18.78 -19.64 -1.51
CA LEU A 455 17.95 -18.74 -0.72
C LEU A 455 18.38 -17.28 -0.89
N PHE A 456 19.69 -17.00 -0.84
CA PHE A 456 20.21 -15.64 -1.06
C PHE A 456 19.90 -15.13 -2.47
N LEU A 457 20.10 -15.97 -3.50
CA LEU A 457 19.78 -15.60 -4.88
C LEU A 457 18.27 -15.33 -5.05
N GLN A 458 17.41 -16.08 -4.38
CA GLN A 458 15.96 -15.83 -4.38
C GLN A 458 15.61 -14.51 -3.71
N GLN A 459 16.24 -14.15 -2.59
CA GLN A 459 16.06 -12.85 -1.94
C GLN A 459 16.51 -11.67 -2.81
N LEU A 460 17.48 -11.87 -3.72
CA LEU A 460 17.87 -10.84 -4.69
C LEU A 460 16.79 -10.55 -5.74
N LEU A 461 15.83 -11.46 -5.96
CA LEU A 461 14.75 -11.25 -6.93
C LEU A 461 13.84 -10.08 -6.55
N ASP A 462 13.65 -9.83 -5.25
CA ASP A 462 12.82 -8.72 -4.75
C ASP A 462 13.45 -7.35 -5.06
N PHE A 463 14.74 -7.33 -5.38
CA PHE A 463 15.56 -6.12 -5.56
C PHE A 463 16.33 -6.11 -6.89
N GLN A 464 15.82 -6.75 -7.94
CA GLN A 464 16.52 -6.89 -9.24
C GLN A 464 17.03 -5.56 -9.80
N GLU A 465 16.18 -4.53 -9.83
CA GLU A 465 16.54 -3.21 -10.35
C GLU A 465 17.61 -2.55 -9.50
N THR A 466 17.48 -2.60 -8.18
CA THR A 466 18.42 -2.00 -7.23
C THR A 466 19.78 -2.68 -7.27
N ALA A 467 19.80 -4.02 -7.23
CA ALA A 467 21.03 -4.80 -7.28
C ALA A 467 21.74 -4.66 -8.63
N GLY A 468 21.00 -4.68 -9.74
CA GLY A 468 21.55 -4.47 -11.09
C GLY A 468 22.11 -3.07 -11.29
N ALA A 469 21.41 -2.03 -10.82
CA ALA A 469 21.89 -0.65 -10.90
C ALA A 469 23.13 -0.42 -10.03
N MET A 470 23.18 -1.05 -8.85
CA MET A 470 24.34 -1.01 -7.96
C MET A 470 25.57 -1.68 -8.57
N LEU A 471 25.42 -2.86 -9.19
CA LEU A 471 26.52 -3.51 -9.89
C LEU A 471 27.00 -2.67 -11.08
N ALA A 472 26.08 -2.06 -11.82
CA ALA A 472 26.42 -1.16 -12.93
C ALA A 472 27.21 0.08 -12.49
N SER A 473 26.98 0.60 -11.27
CA SER A 473 27.69 1.80 -10.80
C SER A 473 29.17 1.56 -10.47
N GLN A 474 29.58 0.30 -10.27
CA GLN A 474 30.97 -0.06 -9.96
C GLN A 474 31.85 -0.33 -11.19
N GLU A 475 31.28 -0.69 -12.35
CA GLU A 475 32.06 -1.04 -13.55
C GLU A 475 32.60 0.17 -14.32
N SER A 476 32.16 1.40 -14.00
CA SER A 476 32.59 2.62 -14.71
C SER A 476 32.86 3.77 -13.74
N SER A 477 34.10 4.27 -13.71
CA SER A 477 34.54 5.43 -12.93
C SER A 477 34.14 6.79 -13.52
N SER A 478 33.13 6.85 -14.41
CA SER A 478 32.68 8.09 -15.05
C SER A 478 31.17 8.30 -14.96
N SER A 479 30.82 9.54 -14.64
CA SER A 479 29.50 10.15 -14.42
C SER A 479 28.32 9.72 -15.30
N ALA A 480 27.19 9.50 -14.61
CA ALA A 480 25.83 10.01 -14.90
C ALA A 480 24.92 9.32 -15.95
N SER A 481 23.79 8.82 -15.43
CA SER A 481 22.41 9.10 -15.86
C SER A 481 21.74 8.34 -17.02
N SER A 482 22.36 7.34 -17.64
CA SER A 482 21.69 6.62 -18.74
C SER A 482 22.09 5.13 -18.85
N TYR A 483 22.10 4.39 -17.74
CA TYR A 483 22.16 2.94 -17.86
C TYR A 483 20.79 2.42 -18.25
N SER A 484 20.69 1.80 -19.44
CA SER A 484 19.45 1.14 -19.82
C SER A 484 19.15 0.05 -18.78
N SER A 485 17.87 -0.07 -18.40
CA SER A 485 17.39 -1.16 -17.54
C SER A 485 17.89 -2.54 -18.03
N GLU A 486 18.08 -2.68 -19.34
CA GLU A 486 18.65 -3.87 -19.98
C GLU A 486 20.12 -4.14 -19.60
N PHE A 487 20.98 -3.11 -19.51
CA PHE A 487 22.38 -3.27 -19.10
C PHE A 487 22.50 -3.75 -17.65
N SER A 488 21.78 -3.11 -16.72
CA SER A 488 21.73 -3.50 -15.31
C SER A 488 21.18 -4.92 -15.12
N ARG A 489 20.14 -5.28 -15.87
CA ARG A 489 19.58 -6.64 -15.87
C ARG A 489 20.57 -7.69 -16.37
N ARG A 490 21.38 -7.37 -17.38
CA ARG A 490 22.46 -8.24 -17.87
C ARG A 490 23.58 -8.44 -16.86
N LEU A 491 23.98 -7.39 -16.14
CA LEU A 491 24.99 -7.50 -15.09
C LEU A 491 24.53 -8.38 -13.93
N LEU A 492 23.28 -8.20 -13.47
CA LEU A 492 22.71 -9.05 -12.44
C LEU A 492 22.63 -10.51 -12.91
N SER A 493 22.21 -10.75 -14.16
CA SER A 493 22.20 -12.09 -14.76
C SER A 493 23.60 -12.72 -14.75
N THR A 494 24.64 -11.97 -15.15
CA THR A 494 26.04 -12.41 -15.12
C THR A 494 26.50 -12.74 -13.71
N TYR A 495 26.13 -11.91 -12.72
CA TYR A 495 26.46 -12.15 -11.31
C TYR A 495 25.82 -13.43 -10.77
N ILE A 496 24.51 -13.62 -10.99
CA ILE A 496 23.79 -14.82 -10.55
C ILE A 496 24.41 -16.07 -11.19
N TYR A 497 24.73 -16.02 -12.48
CA TYR A 497 25.39 -17.12 -13.16
C TYR A 497 26.81 -17.39 -12.62
N LYS A 498 27.58 -16.35 -12.28
CA LYS A 498 28.89 -16.47 -11.60
C LYS A 498 28.75 -17.19 -10.26
N VAL A 499 27.74 -16.84 -9.45
CA VAL A 499 27.48 -17.51 -8.15
C VAL A 499 27.13 -19.00 -8.36
N LEU A 500 26.24 -19.31 -9.31
CA LEU A 500 25.87 -20.68 -9.64
C LEU A 500 27.06 -21.50 -10.16
N GLY A 501 27.92 -20.89 -10.98
CA GLY A 501 29.16 -21.51 -11.46
C GLY A 501 30.18 -21.76 -10.34
N ASN A 502 30.35 -20.80 -9.43
CA ASN A 502 31.18 -20.97 -8.23
C ASN A 502 30.67 -22.10 -7.34
N LEU A 503 29.35 -22.18 -7.13
CA LEU A 503 28.71 -23.24 -6.37
C LEU A 503 28.92 -24.61 -7.03
N GLN A 504 28.68 -24.71 -8.34
CA GLN A 504 28.87 -25.95 -9.09
C GLN A 504 30.33 -26.45 -9.01
N LEU A 505 31.31 -25.55 -9.18
CA LEU A 505 32.73 -25.88 -9.09
C LEU A 505 33.11 -26.33 -7.67
N ASN A 506 32.61 -25.64 -6.64
CA ASN A 506 32.87 -25.99 -5.25
C ASN A 506 32.26 -27.36 -4.89
N LEU A 507 31.01 -27.62 -5.30
CA LEU A 507 30.35 -28.93 -5.13
C LEU A 507 31.11 -30.06 -5.82
N SER A 508 31.62 -29.81 -7.03
CA SER A 508 32.45 -30.78 -7.77
C SER A 508 33.75 -31.12 -7.05
N ASN A 509 34.35 -30.16 -6.35
CA ASN A 509 35.53 -30.40 -5.53
C ASN A 509 35.18 -31.14 -4.23
N LYS A 510 34.10 -30.74 -3.55
CA LYS A 510 33.55 -31.41 -2.37
C LYS A 510 33.20 -32.87 -2.63
N ALA A 511 32.62 -33.19 -3.79
CA ALA A 511 32.29 -34.57 -4.15
C ALA A 511 33.53 -35.49 -4.15
N LYS A 512 34.73 -34.97 -4.42
CA LYS A 512 35.97 -35.78 -4.42
C LYS A 512 36.34 -36.33 -3.03
N VAL A 513 35.76 -35.77 -1.97
CA VAL A 513 35.98 -36.22 -0.58
C VAL A 513 35.42 -37.61 -0.34
N TYR A 514 34.31 -38.00 -0.99
CA TYR A 514 33.79 -39.37 -0.86
C TYR A 514 34.73 -40.36 -1.55
N GLU A 515 34.99 -41.51 -0.93
CA GLU A 515 35.80 -42.56 -1.57
C GLU A 515 35.04 -43.29 -2.68
N ASP A 516 33.75 -43.56 -2.47
CA ASP A 516 32.90 -44.28 -3.42
C ASP A 516 32.44 -43.36 -4.58
N PRO A 517 32.81 -43.65 -5.84
CA PRO A 517 32.43 -42.83 -7.00
C PRO A 517 30.92 -42.76 -7.24
N ALA A 518 30.13 -43.74 -6.79
CA ALA A 518 28.68 -43.71 -6.92
C ALA A 518 28.03 -42.81 -5.87
N LEU A 519 28.61 -42.69 -4.67
CA LEU A 519 28.18 -41.69 -3.69
C LEU A 519 28.53 -40.26 -4.14
N ARG A 520 29.67 -40.06 -4.84
CA ARG A 520 29.99 -38.78 -5.50
C ARG A 520 28.89 -38.36 -6.47
N ALA A 521 28.47 -39.31 -7.30
CA ALA A 521 27.44 -39.09 -8.31
C ALA A 521 26.08 -38.77 -7.68
N ILE A 522 25.67 -39.49 -6.62
CA ILE A 522 24.44 -39.20 -5.87
C ILE A 522 24.47 -37.81 -5.23
N PHE A 523 25.60 -37.43 -4.61
CA PHE A 523 25.76 -36.10 -4.02
C PHE A 523 25.62 -34.98 -5.06
N LEU A 524 26.30 -35.11 -6.20
CA LEU A 524 26.20 -34.12 -7.28
C LEU A 524 24.80 -34.09 -7.90
N HIS A 525 24.19 -35.25 -8.14
CA HIS A 525 22.82 -35.37 -8.60
C HIS A 525 21.84 -34.62 -7.68
N ASN A 526 21.89 -34.86 -6.37
CA ASN A 526 21.00 -34.22 -5.40
C ASN A 526 21.13 -32.69 -5.40
N ASN A 527 22.37 -32.17 -5.40
CA ASN A 527 22.61 -30.73 -5.38
C ASN A 527 22.24 -30.07 -6.72
N TYR A 528 22.57 -30.67 -7.86
CA TYR A 528 22.20 -30.13 -9.18
C TYR A 528 20.69 -30.17 -9.42
N ASN A 529 20.01 -31.25 -9.00
CA ASN A 529 18.56 -31.32 -9.05
C ASN A 529 17.91 -30.26 -8.15
N TYR A 530 18.45 -30.04 -6.94
CA TYR A 530 17.95 -28.99 -6.05
C TYR A 530 18.11 -27.59 -6.68
N ILE A 531 19.27 -27.30 -7.27
CA ILE A 531 19.52 -26.03 -7.99
C ILE A 531 18.53 -25.87 -9.14
N LEU A 532 18.42 -26.87 -10.03
CA LEU A 532 17.52 -26.82 -11.18
C LEU A 532 16.05 -26.60 -10.76
N LYS A 533 15.55 -27.42 -9.83
CA LYS A 533 14.17 -27.30 -9.32
C LYS A 533 13.92 -25.95 -8.66
N SER A 534 14.93 -25.37 -7.99
CA SER A 534 14.80 -24.05 -7.36
C SER A 534 14.80 -22.92 -8.39
N LEU A 535 15.58 -23.05 -9.46
CA LEU A 535 15.55 -22.13 -10.60
C LEU A 535 14.20 -22.21 -11.33
N GLU A 536 13.65 -23.41 -11.56
CA GLU A 536 12.34 -23.61 -12.21
C GLU A 536 11.17 -23.04 -11.39
N LYS A 537 11.27 -23.09 -10.06
CA LYS A 537 10.24 -22.57 -9.14
C LYS A 537 10.26 -21.05 -8.97
N SER A 538 11.28 -20.37 -9.48
CA SER A 538 11.49 -18.92 -9.26
C SER A 538 11.77 -18.19 -10.57
N GLU A 539 11.72 -16.86 -10.55
CA GLU A 539 12.06 -16.05 -11.72
C GLU A 539 13.56 -16.04 -12.05
N LEU A 540 14.40 -16.69 -11.21
CA LEU A 540 15.84 -16.82 -11.44
C LEU A 540 16.16 -17.45 -12.79
N ILE A 541 15.38 -18.45 -13.24
CA ILE A 541 15.63 -19.10 -14.52
C ILE A 541 15.50 -18.12 -15.70
N GLN A 542 14.50 -17.23 -15.65
CA GLN A 542 14.28 -16.22 -16.69
C GLN A 542 15.39 -15.16 -16.65
N LEU A 543 15.83 -14.79 -15.45
CA LEU A 543 16.89 -13.81 -15.24
C LEU A 543 18.25 -14.33 -15.71
N VAL A 544 18.60 -15.58 -15.42
CA VAL A 544 19.84 -16.21 -15.91
C VAL A 544 19.79 -16.43 -17.42
N ALA A 545 18.62 -16.75 -17.99
CA ALA A 545 18.45 -16.93 -19.43
C ALA A 545 18.75 -15.67 -20.27
N VAL A 546 18.77 -14.48 -19.65
CA VAL A 546 19.17 -13.22 -20.31
C VAL A 546 20.59 -13.31 -20.87
N THR A 547 21.52 -13.93 -20.13
CA THR A 547 22.92 -14.12 -20.56
C THR A 547 23.19 -15.55 -21.02
N HIS A 548 22.55 -16.55 -20.42
CA HIS A 548 22.81 -17.97 -20.65
C HIS A 548 21.52 -18.74 -20.99
N LYS A 549 21.11 -18.69 -22.27
CA LYS A 549 19.83 -19.25 -22.77
C LYS A 549 19.62 -20.75 -22.56
N LYS A 550 20.68 -21.53 -22.35
CA LYS A 550 20.63 -23.00 -22.24
C LYS A 550 20.90 -23.54 -20.83
N VAL A 551 20.84 -22.68 -19.80
CA VAL A 551 21.17 -23.08 -18.42
C VAL A 551 20.35 -24.28 -17.92
N GLU A 552 19.06 -24.34 -18.23
CA GLU A 552 18.20 -25.46 -17.87
C GLU A 552 18.68 -26.77 -18.51
N GLY A 553 18.95 -26.75 -19.82
CA GLY A 553 19.48 -27.89 -20.57
C GLY A 553 20.83 -28.36 -20.02
N SER A 554 21.73 -27.42 -19.70
CA SER A 554 23.03 -27.75 -19.13
C SER A 554 22.92 -28.45 -17.77
N TYR A 555 22.03 -28.01 -16.87
CA TYR A 555 21.82 -28.72 -15.61
C TYR A 555 21.14 -30.09 -15.80
N ARG A 556 20.19 -30.22 -16.74
CA ARG A 556 19.59 -31.52 -17.07
C ARG A 556 20.64 -32.51 -17.60
N GLU A 557 21.54 -32.07 -18.46
CA GLU A 557 22.66 -32.89 -18.96
C GLU A 557 23.60 -33.33 -17.83
N LEU A 558 23.94 -32.44 -16.90
CA LEU A 558 24.75 -32.79 -15.72
C LEU A 558 24.04 -33.80 -14.81
N ILE A 559 22.75 -33.62 -14.54
CA ILE A 559 21.94 -34.55 -13.73
C ILE A 559 21.92 -35.94 -14.37
N GLU A 560 21.68 -36.01 -15.69
CA GLU A 560 21.66 -37.26 -16.45
C GLU A 560 23.04 -37.95 -16.43
N GLN A 561 24.12 -37.18 -16.59
CA GLN A 561 25.48 -37.68 -16.51
C GLN A 561 25.78 -38.30 -15.14
N GLU A 562 25.34 -37.66 -14.05
CA GLU A 562 25.54 -38.21 -12.71
C GLU A 562 24.66 -39.43 -12.44
N ILE A 563 23.43 -39.49 -12.97
CA ILE A 563 22.63 -40.71 -12.93
C ILE A 563 23.41 -41.84 -13.60
N GLN A 564 23.90 -41.65 -14.83
CA GLN A 564 24.70 -42.65 -15.56
C GLN A 564 25.96 -43.09 -14.79
N ASN A 565 26.65 -42.15 -14.13
CA ASN A 565 27.80 -42.46 -13.28
C ASN A 565 27.41 -43.35 -12.10
N TYR A 566 26.25 -43.10 -11.47
CA TYR A 566 25.70 -43.97 -10.42
C TYR A 566 25.34 -45.35 -10.97
N GLN A 567 24.70 -45.46 -12.14
CA GLN A 567 24.33 -46.76 -12.75
C GLN A 567 25.57 -47.64 -13.04
N ARG A 568 26.74 -47.03 -13.31
CA ARG A 568 27.98 -47.79 -13.49
C ARG A 568 28.38 -48.61 -12.26
N SER A 569 27.94 -48.24 -11.06
CA SER A 569 28.17 -49.07 -9.86
C SER A 569 27.50 -50.45 -9.96
N TRP A 570 26.34 -50.51 -10.62
CA TRP A 570 25.58 -51.73 -10.87
C TRP A 570 26.20 -52.63 -11.93
N LEU A 571 27.16 -52.14 -12.73
CA LEU A 571 27.92 -52.97 -13.67
C LEU A 571 28.70 -54.08 -12.97
N ARG A 572 29.19 -53.85 -11.75
CA ARG A 572 29.88 -54.90 -10.97
C ARG A 572 28.96 -56.09 -10.66
N VAL A 573 27.67 -55.84 -10.52
CA VAL A 573 26.65 -56.87 -10.25
C VAL A 573 26.15 -57.49 -11.56
N THR A 574 25.86 -56.66 -12.58
CA THR A 574 25.31 -57.13 -13.86
C THR A 574 26.36 -57.81 -14.74
N GLU A 575 27.67 -57.52 -14.59
CA GLU A 575 28.74 -58.19 -15.33
C GLU A 575 28.77 -59.70 -15.06
N HIS A 576 28.46 -60.13 -13.83
CA HIS A 576 28.35 -61.56 -13.49
C HIS A 576 27.25 -62.27 -14.29
N LEU A 577 26.21 -61.55 -14.70
CA LEU A 577 25.08 -62.04 -15.49
C LEU A 577 25.31 -62.01 -17.01
N THR A 578 26.44 -61.47 -17.46
CA THR A 578 26.77 -61.41 -18.90
C THR A 578 27.13 -62.78 -19.47
N GLU A 579 27.02 -62.91 -20.80
CA GLU A 579 27.40 -64.11 -21.56
C GLU A 579 28.92 -64.37 -21.57
N ARG A 580 29.71 -63.41 -21.08
CA ARG A 580 31.16 -63.51 -21.06
C ARG A 580 31.59 -64.69 -20.20
N ASN A 581 32.42 -65.57 -20.76
CA ASN A 581 32.87 -66.82 -20.14
C ASN A 581 31.77 -67.86 -19.88
N MET A 582 30.59 -67.76 -20.51
CA MET A 582 29.58 -68.83 -20.45
C MET A 582 29.92 -69.99 -21.40
N PRO A 583 29.73 -71.26 -20.96
CA PRO A 583 29.90 -72.41 -21.85
C PRO A 583 28.83 -72.43 -22.95
N ALA A 584 29.21 -72.85 -24.16
CA ALA A 584 28.28 -73.02 -25.27
C ALA A 584 27.41 -74.27 -25.05
N PHE A 585 26.08 -74.10 -25.06
CA PHE A 585 25.14 -75.16 -24.78
C PHE A 585 24.72 -75.88 -26.07
N GLN A 586 25.06 -77.16 -26.21
CA GLN A 586 24.47 -78.04 -27.21
C GLN A 586 23.35 -78.88 -26.56
N PRO A 587 22.15 -79.01 -27.18
CA PRO A 587 21.07 -79.81 -26.62
C PRO A 587 21.49 -81.27 -26.45
N GLY A 588 21.47 -81.79 -25.21
CA GLY A 588 21.68 -83.22 -24.91
C GLY A 588 23.06 -83.63 -24.36
N THR A 589 24.06 -82.73 -24.28
CA THR A 589 25.38 -83.05 -23.69
C THR A 589 25.46 -82.69 -22.20
N LYS A 590 26.01 -83.61 -21.38
CA LYS A 590 26.25 -83.36 -19.94
C LYS A 590 27.43 -82.40 -19.78
N LEU A 591 27.24 -81.31 -19.02
CA LEU A 591 28.29 -80.34 -18.72
C LEU A 591 29.50 -80.98 -18.02
N LYS A 592 30.69 -80.44 -18.24
CA LYS A 592 31.90 -80.77 -17.47
C LYS A 592 31.88 -80.10 -16.10
N ASP A 593 32.63 -80.64 -15.13
CA ASP A 593 32.71 -80.06 -13.78
C ASP A 593 33.15 -78.59 -13.78
N LYS A 594 34.11 -78.24 -14.64
CA LYS A 594 34.59 -76.86 -14.82
C LYS A 594 33.50 -75.91 -15.32
N GLU A 595 32.62 -76.38 -16.20
CA GLU A 595 31.51 -75.59 -16.77
C GLU A 595 30.38 -75.39 -15.76
N ARG A 596 30.08 -76.42 -14.94
CA ARG A 596 29.17 -76.30 -13.80
C ARG A 596 29.67 -75.29 -12.76
N GLN A 597 30.98 -75.27 -12.51
CA GLN A 597 31.58 -74.36 -11.54
C GLN A 597 31.48 -72.90 -11.99
N ILE A 598 31.69 -72.62 -13.28
CA ILE A 598 31.53 -71.27 -13.86
C ILE A 598 30.10 -70.72 -13.64
N ILE A 599 29.08 -71.55 -13.84
CA ILE A 599 27.66 -71.15 -13.62
C ILE A 599 27.43 -70.86 -12.12
N LYS A 600 27.94 -71.71 -11.23
CA LYS A 600 27.84 -71.51 -9.77
C LYS A 600 28.54 -70.23 -9.31
N ASP A 601 29.72 -69.94 -9.85
CA ASP A 601 30.51 -68.75 -9.50
C ASP A 601 29.84 -67.47 -9.99
N LYS A 602 29.17 -67.49 -11.16
CA LYS A 602 28.36 -66.37 -11.65
C LYS A 602 27.14 -66.08 -10.76
N PHE A 603 26.38 -67.11 -10.38
CA PHE A 603 25.26 -66.94 -9.44
C PHE A 603 25.73 -66.45 -8.06
N LYS A 604 26.85 -66.98 -7.56
CA LYS A 604 27.44 -66.54 -6.29
C LYS A 604 27.89 -65.08 -6.37
N GLY A 605 28.64 -64.70 -7.41
CA GLY A 605 29.11 -63.33 -7.62
C GLY A 605 27.97 -62.32 -7.76
N PHE A 606 26.90 -62.67 -8.47
CA PHE A 606 25.70 -61.84 -8.54
C PHE A 606 25.01 -61.67 -7.17
N ASN A 607 24.80 -62.77 -6.43
CA ASN A 607 24.11 -62.71 -5.14
C ASN A 607 24.92 -61.94 -4.09
N ASP A 608 26.22 -62.21 -3.99
CA ASP A 608 27.11 -61.54 -3.04
C ASP A 608 27.24 -60.04 -3.40
N GLY A 609 27.41 -59.72 -4.68
CA GLY A 609 27.49 -58.33 -5.16
C GLY A 609 26.20 -57.54 -4.99
N LEU A 610 25.03 -58.16 -5.23
CA LEU A 610 23.72 -57.52 -5.01
C LEU A 610 23.49 -57.22 -3.52
N GLU A 611 23.82 -58.18 -2.63
CA GLU A 611 23.67 -58.01 -1.17
C GLU A 611 24.61 -56.93 -0.62
N GLU A 612 25.85 -56.89 -1.08
CA GLU A 612 26.85 -55.88 -0.69
C GLU A 612 26.44 -54.48 -1.15
N LEU A 613 26.05 -54.34 -2.42
CA LEU A 613 25.66 -53.06 -3.01
C LEU A 613 24.39 -52.51 -2.35
N CYS A 614 23.36 -53.34 -2.11
CA CYS A 614 22.17 -52.92 -1.38
C CYS A 614 22.49 -52.48 0.06
N LYS A 615 23.43 -53.16 0.75
CA LYS A 615 23.82 -52.80 2.13
C LYS A 615 24.54 -51.46 2.20
N ILE A 616 25.42 -51.17 1.23
CA ILE A 616 26.13 -49.90 1.14
C ILE A 616 25.17 -48.76 0.79
N GLN A 617 24.31 -48.97 -0.22
CA GLN A 617 23.44 -47.93 -0.76
C GLN A 617 22.19 -47.64 0.10
N GLN A 618 21.82 -48.53 1.04
CA GLN A 618 20.75 -48.30 2.01
C GLN A 618 20.98 -47.04 2.88
N GLY A 619 22.25 -46.62 3.04
CA GLY A 619 22.61 -45.41 3.79
C GLY A 619 22.61 -44.12 2.96
N TRP A 620 22.31 -44.16 1.66
CA TRP A 620 22.37 -43.00 0.77
C TRP A 620 20.99 -42.37 0.59
N ALA A 621 20.95 -41.04 0.47
CA ALA A 621 19.71 -40.28 0.36
C ALA A 621 19.50 -39.74 -1.06
N VAL A 622 18.27 -39.87 -1.57
CA VAL A 622 17.78 -39.09 -2.73
C VAL A 622 16.48 -38.39 -2.28
N PRO A 623 16.57 -37.11 -1.86
CA PRO A 623 15.44 -36.41 -1.23
C PRO A 623 14.25 -36.22 -2.18
N ASP A 624 14.52 -35.95 -3.46
CA ASP A 624 13.50 -35.78 -4.48
C ASP A 624 12.84 -37.14 -4.79
N LYS A 625 11.54 -37.23 -4.51
CA LYS A 625 10.78 -38.48 -4.67
C LYS A 625 10.68 -38.92 -6.14
N GLU A 626 10.48 -37.98 -7.06
CA GLU A 626 10.33 -38.30 -8.48
C GLU A 626 11.63 -38.85 -9.04
N GLN A 627 12.76 -38.19 -8.74
CA GLN A 627 14.09 -38.65 -9.16
C GLN A 627 14.44 -40.00 -8.52
N ARG A 628 14.18 -40.17 -7.21
CA ARG A 628 14.42 -41.43 -6.52
C ARG A 628 13.64 -42.58 -7.15
N ASP A 629 12.36 -42.38 -7.41
CA ASP A 629 11.49 -43.42 -7.97
C ASP A 629 11.89 -43.74 -9.43
N ALA A 630 12.30 -42.73 -10.21
CA ALA A 630 12.80 -42.91 -11.58
C ALA A 630 14.13 -43.69 -11.63
N ILE A 631 15.11 -43.33 -10.80
CA ILE A 631 16.40 -44.04 -10.70
C ILE A 631 16.15 -45.50 -10.28
N ARG A 632 15.31 -45.71 -9.25
CA ARG A 632 14.95 -47.07 -8.79
C ARG A 632 14.28 -47.89 -9.89
N GLN A 633 13.36 -47.30 -10.63
CA GLN A 633 12.67 -47.99 -11.72
C GLN A 633 13.62 -48.35 -12.86
N ALA A 634 14.55 -47.46 -13.21
CA ALA A 634 15.56 -47.70 -14.23
C ALA A 634 16.49 -48.86 -13.83
N GLU A 635 17.04 -48.84 -12.61
CA GLU A 635 17.90 -49.93 -12.11
C GLU A 635 17.15 -51.25 -11.99
N LYS A 636 15.93 -51.22 -11.43
CA LYS A 636 15.06 -52.39 -11.33
C LYS A 636 14.84 -53.05 -12.69
N ARG A 637 14.62 -52.25 -13.73
CA ARG A 637 14.41 -52.75 -15.09
C ARG A 637 15.68 -53.43 -15.63
N VAL A 638 16.81 -52.74 -15.58
CA VAL A 638 18.09 -53.23 -16.11
C VAL A 638 18.53 -54.52 -15.41
N VAL A 639 18.48 -54.55 -14.07
CA VAL A 639 18.91 -55.72 -13.28
C VAL A 639 17.93 -56.89 -13.43
N SER A 640 16.60 -56.63 -13.38
CA SER A 640 15.59 -57.69 -13.50
C SER A 640 15.57 -58.33 -14.89
N GLU A 641 15.65 -57.53 -15.96
CA GLU A 641 15.70 -58.05 -17.34
C GLU A 641 16.95 -58.90 -17.57
N THR A 642 18.12 -58.42 -17.13
CA THR A 642 19.38 -59.14 -17.25
C THR A 642 19.37 -60.44 -16.43
N TYR A 643 18.86 -60.41 -15.20
CA TYR A 643 18.75 -61.60 -14.34
C TYR A 643 17.75 -62.61 -14.89
N ARG A 644 16.59 -62.15 -15.41
CA ARG A 644 15.59 -63.03 -16.03
C ARG A 644 16.14 -63.74 -17.26
N ALA A 645 16.86 -63.02 -18.13
CA ALA A 645 17.50 -63.61 -19.30
C ALA A 645 18.56 -64.65 -18.91
N PHE A 646 19.38 -64.35 -17.89
CA PHE A 646 20.39 -65.27 -17.37
C PHE A 646 19.75 -66.53 -16.75
N LEU A 647 18.67 -66.36 -15.97
CA LEU A 647 17.95 -67.45 -15.33
C LEU A 647 17.26 -68.36 -16.36
N GLN A 648 16.59 -67.80 -17.37
CA GLN A 648 15.96 -68.56 -18.45
C GLN A 648 16.97 -69.42 -19.21
N ARG A 649 18.17 -68.89 -19.46
CA ARG A 649 19.24 -69.62 -20.13
C ARG A 649 19.78 -70.78 -19.29
N CYS A 650 19.79 -70.63 -17.96
CA CYS A 650 20.21 -71.67 -17.02
C CYS A 650 19.08 -72.66 -16.65
N ALA A 651 17.82 -72.36 -16.95
CA ALA A 651 16.65 -73.12 -16.50
C ALA A 651 16.64 -74.59 -16.99
N ASN A 652 17.17 -74.84 -18.19
CA ASN A 652 17.19 -76.17 -18.80
C ASN A 652 18.51 -76.93 -18.57
N ILE A 653 19.34 -76.47 -17.64
CA ILE A 653 20.71 -76.95 -17.44
C ILE A 653 20.87 -77.54 -16.03
N SER A 654 21.20 -78.83 -15.94
CA SER A 654 21.50 -79.49 -14.65
C SER A 654 22.93 -79.21 -14.20
N PHE A 655 23.17 -78.06 -13.55
CA PHE A 655 24.51 -77.65 -13.06
C PHE A 655 24.77 -77.91 -11.56
N THR A 656 23.75 -78.21 -10.77
CA THR A 656 23.87 -78.46 -9.32
C THR A 656 22.80 -79.44 -8.83
N LYS A 657 23.09 -80.18 -7.75
CA LYS A 657 22.10 -81.01 -7.03
C LYS A 657 21.24 -80.20 -6.05
N ASN A 658 21.67 -78.98 -5.71
CA ASN A 658 20.98 -78.08 -4.78
C ASN A 658 20.74 -76.72 -5.47
N PRO A 659 19.68 -76.60 -6.29
CA PRO A 659 19.36 -75.38 -7.04
C PRO A 659 19.06 -74.18 -6.12
N GLU A 660 18.40 -74.43 -4.99
CA GLU A 660 17.99 -73.41 -4.01
C GLU A 660 19.17 -72.63 -3.39
N LYS A 661 20.37 -73.23 -3.36
CA LYS A 661 21.59 -72.55 -2.88
C LYS A 661 22.04 -71.40 -3.80
N TYR A 662 21.70 -71.48 -5.09
CA TYR A 662 22.17 -70.56 -6.14
C TYR A 662 21.02 -69.71 -6.69
N HIS A 663 19.81 -70.26 -6.79
CA HIS A 663 18.57 -69.54 -7.10
C HIS A 663 17.99 -68.91 -5.82
N ARG A 664 18.73 -67.98 -5.21
CA ARG A 664 18.31 -67.30 -3.96
C ARG A 664 17.16 -66.32 -4.16
N TYR A 665 17.01 -65.79 -5.36
CA TYR A 665 16.03 -64.75 -5.69
C TYR A 665 15.24 -65.16 -6.93
N SER A 666 13.93 -65.03 -6.90
CA SER A 666 13.09 -65.04 -8.11
C SER A 666 13.25 -63.74 -8.89
N PRO A 667 12.97 -63.72 -10.21
CA PRO A 667 12.94 -62.47 -10.99
C PRO A 667 11.99 -61.42 -10.41
N GLU A 668 10.88 -61.85 -9.78
CA GLU A 668 10.02 -60.95 -9.01
C GLU A 668 10.72 -60.43 -7.74
N GLN A 669 11.40 -61.30 -6.97
CA GLN A 669 12.13 -60.91 -5.74
C GLN A 669 13.32 -59.99 -5.99
N VAL A 670 14.03 -60.12 -7.13
CA VAL A 670 15.06 -59.17 -7.57
C VAL A 670 14.42 -57.84 -7.99
N SER A 671 13.22 -57.90 -8.57
CA SER A 671 12.46 -56.69 -8.90
C SER A 671 11.86 -56.01 -7.66
N THR A 672 11.71 -56.73 -6.55
CA THR A 672 11.21 -56.21 -5.26
C THR A 672 12.32 -56.19 -4.19
N SER A 673 13.60 -56.24 -4.56
CA SER A 673 14.64 -56.60 -3.60
C SER A 673 14.81 -55.57 -2.48
N LYS A 674 14.50 -56.05 -1.28
CA LYS A 674 14.85 -55.62 0.09
C LYS A 674 14.25 -54.35 0.71
N GLU A 675 13.82 -53.32 -0.01
CA GLU A 675 13.27 -52.14 0.69
C GLU A 675 11.79 -52.28 1.10
N GLU A 676 10.96 -52.91 0.29
CA GLU A 676 9.54 -53.13 0.63
C GLU A 676 9.36 -54.20 1.72
N ALA A 677 10.29 -55.16 1.83
CA ALA A 677 10.18 -56.29 2.73
C ALA A 677 10.57 -56.00 4.19
N GLU A 678 11.37 -54.96 4.46
CA GLU A 678 11.69 -54.53 5.84
C GLU A 678 10.76 -53.42 6.36
N MET A 679 10.19 -52.59 5.48
CA MET A 679 9.10 -51.67 5.84
C MET A 679 7.84 -52.41 6.32
N ALA A 680 7.63 -53.65 5.86
CA ALA A 680 6.55 -54.51 6.33
C ALA A 680 6.84 -55.20 7.68
N ARG A 681 8.06 -55.13 8.24
CA ARG A 681 8.44 -55.82 9.49
C ARG A 681 8.50 -54.96 10.75
N PHE A 682 8.37 -53.63 10.64
CA PHE A 682 8.33 -52.74 11.82
C PHE A 682 7.06 -51.87 11.94
N GLY A 683 6.04 -52.10 11.12
CA GLY A 683 4.71 -51.50 11.26
C GLY A 683 3.71 -52.45 11.90
N LEU A 684 3.98 -52.93 13.12
CA LEU A 684 3.03 -53.79 13.83
C LEU A 684 1.78 -53.00 14.23
N LEU A 685 0.64 -53.39 13.65
CA LEU A 685 -0.62 -53.62 14.36
C LEU A 685 -1.34 -52.44 15.05
N SER A 686 -1.62 -51.33 14.36
CA SER A 686 -2.66 -50.41 14.87
C SER A 686 -3.61 -49.75 13.86
N LEU A 687 -3.49 -49.89 12.54
CA LEU A 687 -4.36 -49.11 11.65
C LEU A 687 -5.03 -49.86 10.49
N ILE A 688 -4.94 -51.18 10.41
CA ILE A 688 -5.67 -51.99 9.40
C ILE A 688 -6.47 -53.11 10.07
N LEU A 689 -7.14 -52.78 11.17
CA LEU A 689 -8.22 -53.60 11.74
C LEU A 689 -9.53 -52.83 11.92
N ALA A 690 -9.59 -51.57 11.49
CA ALA A 690 -10.81 -50.79 11.43
C ALA A 690 -11.01 -50.29 10.00
N LEU A 691 -11.51 -51.16 9.12
CA LEU A 691 -12.52 -50.89 8.10
C LEU A 691 -12.62 -52.08 7.13
N ALA A 692 -13.12 -53.19 7.67
CA ALA A 692 -13.85 -54.19 6.91
C ALA A 692 -15.35 -54.00 7.23
N ALA A 693 -16.03 -53.23 6.40
CA ALA A 693 -17.49 -53.12 6.22
C ALA A 693 -17.65 -52.16 5.00
N LEU A 694 -18.11 -52.52 3.80
CA LEU A 694 -19.15 -53.45 3.37
C LEU A 694 -18.93 -53.91 1.92
N THR A 695 -19.09 -55.23 1.73
CA THR A 695 -19.71 -55.99 0.62
C THR A 695 -20.00 -55.36 -0.76
N VAL A 696 -19.34 -55.95 -1.78
CA VAL A 696 -19.91 -56.77 -2.88
C VAL A 696 -21.31 -56.41 -3.40
N CYS A 697 -21.40 -56.02 -4.68
CA CYS A 697 -22.08 -56.83 -5.71
C CYS A 697 -21.64 -56.42 -7.12
N SER A 698 -20.99 -57.34 -7.82
CA SER A 698 -20.90 -57.38 -9.28
C SER A 698 -22.11 -58.14 -9.82
N ASP A 699 -22.76 -57.68 -10.90
CA ASP A 699 -22.76 -58.48 -12.12
C ASP A 699 -23.19 -57.73 -13.40
N GLN A 700 -22.69 -58.29 -14.51
CA GLN A 700 -23.01 -58.10 -15.93
C GLN A 700 -22.42 -56.90 -16.68
N ARG A 701 -21.28 -57.16 -17.32
CA ARG A 701 -21.08 -56.90 -18.76
C ARG A 701 -19.91 -57.73 -19.32
N ARG A 702 -20.24 -58.75 -20.13
CA ARG A 702 -19.42 -59.16 -21.28
C ARG A 702 -20.36 -59.67 -22.37
N LEU A 703 -20.19 -59.18 -23.60
CA LEU A 703 -19.94 -59.99 -24.81
C LEU A 703 -19.99 -59.12 -26.09
N PHE A 704 -18.80 -59.01 -26.72
CA PHE A 704 -18.49 -58.78 -28.16
C PHE A 704 -18.89 -57.45 -28.85
N PRO A 705 -18.36 -57.15 -30.05
CA PRO A 705 -16.95 -57.02 -30.45
C PRO A 705 -16.66 -55.67 -31.15
N SER A 706 -15.38 -55.34 -31.32
CA SER A 706 -14.92 -54.26 -32.18
C SER A 706 -15.19 -54.55 -33.66
N SER A 707 -16.23 -53.93 -34.25
CA SER A 707 -16.23 -53.37 -35.62
C SER A 707 -17.63 -52.94 -36.04
N LEU A 708 -17.85 -51.62 -36.15
CA LEU A 708 -18.67 -50.99 -37.17
C LEU A 708 -18.34 -49.49 -37.16
N ARG A 709 -17.90 -49.04 -38.33
CA ARG A 709 -17.53 -47.65 -38.66
C ARG A 709 -18.71 -46.69 -38.48
N GLU A 710 -18.35 -45.45 -38.18
CA GLU A 710 -18.98 -44.20 -38.62
C GLU A 710 -20.51 -44.12 -38.54
N LYS A 711 -21.01 -43.48 -37.48
CA LYS A 711 -22.16 -42.56 -37.55
C LYS A 711 -22.11 -41.62 -36.35
N SER A 712 -22.34 -40.33 -36.61
CA SER A 712 -22.10 -39.21 -35.70
C SER A 712 -22.78 -39.36 -34.34
N ASP A 713 -22.01 -39.31 -33.26
CA ASP A 713 -22.53 -38.94 -31.94
C ASP A 713 -22.99 -37.49 -32.02
N VAL A 714 -24.30 -37.27 -32.20
CA VAL A 714 -24.89 -35.95 -32.01
C VAL A 714 -25.14 -35.79 -30.52
N LEU A 715 -24.23 -35.10 -29.83
CA LEU A 715 -24.38 -34.73 -28.44
C LEU A 715 -25.42 -33.61 -28.34
N CYS A 716 -26.57 -33.86 -27.71
CA CYS A 716 -27.54 -32.79 -27.43
C CYS A 716 -27.00 -31.93 -26.29
N LEU A 717 -26.85 -30.64 -26.53
CA LEU A 717 -26.31 -29.64 -25.60
C LEU A 717 -27.45 -29.01 -24.78
N ASN A 718 -27.09 -28.27 -23.73
CA ASN A 718 -28.01 -27.45 -22.93
C ASN A 718 -29.26 -28.19 -22.40
N GLY A 719 -29.12 -29.45 -22.00
CA GLY A 719 -30.23 -30.24 -21.45
C GLY A 719 -31.18 -30.82 -22.50
N GLY A 720 -30.83 -30.77 -23.79
CA GLY A 720 -31.58 -31.39 -24.87
C GLY A 720 -31.63 -32.92 -24.77
N THR A 721 -32.77 -33.51 -25.11
CA THR A 721 -32.99 -34.96 -25.04
C THR A 721 -32.85 -35.59 -26.42
N SER A 722 -31.96 -36.58 -26.57
CA SER A 722 -31.79 -37.29 -27.84
C SER A 722 -32.88 -38.34 -28.05
N VAL A 723 -33.58 -38.28 -29.18
CA VAL A 723 -34.66 -39.21 -29.54
C VAL A 723 -34.41 -39.76 -30.96
N LEU A 724 -34.65 -41.05 -31.16
CA LEU A 724 -34.47 -41.71 -32.44
C LEU A 724 -35.57 -41.27 -33.43
N SER A 725 -35.20 -40.91 -34.67
CA SER A 725 -36.17 -40.60 -35.73
C SER A 725 -37.16 -41.75 -35.97
N PRO A 726 -38.43 -41.48 -36.35
CA PRO A 726 -39.42 -42.51 -36.71
C PRO A 726 -38.97 -43.46 -37.84
N SER A 727 -37.98 -43.06 -38.65
CA SER A 727 -37.37 -43.87 -39.71
C SER A 727 -36.22 -44.78 -39.24
N GLY A 728 -35.81 -44.67 -37.97
CA GLY A 728 -34.74 -45.46 -37.34
C GLY A 728 -33.32 -45.18 -37.83
N ARG A 729 -33.10 -44.17 -38.70
CA ARG A 729 -31.80 -43.96 -39.37
C ARG A 729 -30.92 -42.86 -38.77
N HIS A 730 -31.46 -41.90 -38.01
CA HIS A 730 -30.71 -40.80 -37.40
C HIS A 730 -31.30 -40.39 -36.02
N MET A 731 -30.46 -39.81 -35.16
CA MET A 731 -30.81 -39.25 -33.84
C MET A 731 -31.19 -37.77 -33.97
N LEU A 732 -32.25 -37.33 -33.29
CA LEU A 732 -32.75 -35.95 -33.25
C LEU A 732 -32.69 -35.42 -31.81
N CYS A 733 -32.37 -34.15 -31.61
CA CYS A 733 -32.41 -33.51 -30.29
C CYS A 733 -33.74 -32.77 -30.08
N PHE A 734 -34.43 -33.05 -28.99
CA PHE A 734 -35.54 -32.23 -28.49
C PHE A 734 -35.02 -31.22 -27.48
N CYS A 735 -35.23 -29.93 -27.77
CA CYS A 735 -34.67 -28.84 -26.98
C CYS A 735 -35.65 -28.33 -25.91
N PRO A 736 -35.16 -27.98 -24.71
CA PRO A 736 -35.96 -27.30 -23.69
C PRO A 736 -36.41 -25.91 -24.17
N ASP A 737 -37.47 -25.38 -23.55
CA ASP A 737 -38.00 -24.05 -23.88
C ASP A 737 -36.91 -22.97 -23.81
N GLY A 738 -36.80 -22.17 -24.88
CA GLY A 738 -35.76 -21.14 -25.03
C GLY A 738 -34.49 -21.59 -25.76
N PHE A 739 -34.33 -22.88 -26.06
CA PHE A 739 -33.19 -23.41 -26.82
C PHE A 739 -33.62 -24.02 -28.17
N SER A 740 -32.80 -23.86 -29.21
CA SER A 740 -33.09 -24.37 -30.55
C SER A 740 -31.84 -24.80 -31.33
N GLY A 741 -32.03 -25.49 -32.46
CA GLY A 741 -30.93 -26.04 -33.28
C GLY A 741 -30.94 -27.57 -33.31
N SER A 742 -30.14 -28.18 -34.20
CA SER A 742 -30.14 -29.64 -34.39
C SER A 742 -29.59 -30.40 -33.19
N SER A 743 -28.83 -29.71 -32.33
CA SER A 743 -28.21 -30.21 -31.10
C SER A 743 -28.56 -29.36 -29.87
N CYS A 744 -29.57 -28.49 -29.94
CA CYS A 744 -29.94 -27.53 -28.88
C CYS A 744 -28.84 -26.54 -28.51
N GLU A 745 -28.04 -26.16 -29.50
CA GLU A 745 -26.84 -25.34 -29.36
C GLU A 745 -27.10 -23.82 -29.36
N ARG A 746 -28.32 -23.39 -29.69
CA ARG A 746 -28.72 -21.98 -29.69
C ARG A 746 -29.59 -21.67 -28.50
N ASP A 747 -29.31 -20.55 -27.86
CA ASP A 747 -30.14 -19.96 -26.82
C ASP A 747 -30.88 -18.76 -27.43
N GLU A 748 -32.19 -18.88 -27.61
CA GLU A 748 -33.03 -17.83 -28.20
C GLU A 748 -33.39 -16.74 -27.19
N SER A 749 -33.15 -16.98 -25.90
CA SER A 749 -33.48 -16.03 -24.82
C SER A 749 -32.37 -15.00 -24.57
N VAL A 750 -31.14 -15.28 -25.01
CA VAL A 750 -29.96 -14.45 -24.77
C VAL A 750 -29.77 -13.42 -25.88
N SER A 751 -29.99 -12.14 -25.55
CA SER A 751 -29.86 -11.00 -26.45
C SER A 751 -28.58 -10.18 -26.26
N CYS A 752 -27.78 -10.48 -25.24
CA CYS A 752 -26.59 -9.73 -24.84
C CYS A 752 -25.46 -10.67 -24.39
N PHE A 753 -24.22 -10.20 -24.36
CA PHE A 753 -23.08 -11.01 -23.88
C PHE A 753 -22.44 -10.42 -22.61
N ASP A 754 -21.99 -11.30 -21.70
CA ASP A 754 -21.30 -10.95 -20.46
C ASP A 754 -19.79 -11.28 -20.52
N GLY A 755 -18.97 -10.51 -19.78
CA GLY A 755 -17.51 -10.59 -19.80
C GLY A 755 -16.92 -10.42 -21.21
N ILE A 756 -16.19 -11.44 -21.67
CA ILE A 756 -15.64 -11.53 -23.04
C ILE A 756 -16.58 -12.27 -24.00
N GLY A 757 -17.73 -12.79 -23.54
CA GLY A 757 -18.69 -13.51 -24.37
C GLY A 757 -18.28 -14.95 -24.75
N LEU A 758 -17.41 -15.58 -23.95
CA LEU A 758 -16.94 -16.97 -24.15
C LEU A 758 -18.10 -17.99 -24.24
N HIS A 759 -19.09 -17.82 -23.36
CA HIS A 759 -20.27 -18.68 -23.27
C HIS A 759 -21.47 -18.12 -24.04
N TYR A 760 -21.31 -17.03 -24.80
CA TYR A 760 -22.41 -16.47 -25.57
C TYR A 760 -22.89 -17.47 -26.63
N ARG A 761 -24.18 -17.79 -26.62
CA ARG A 761 -24.85 -18.71 -27.56
C ARG A 761 -26.10 -18.11 -28.21
N GLY A 762 -26.25 -16.78 -28.16
CA GLY A 762 -27.36 -16.04 -28.73
C GLY A 762 -27.43 -16.06 -30.27
N PRO A 763 -28.52 -15.56 -30.87
CA PRO A 763 -28.86 -15.72 -32.28
C PRO A 763 -28.31 -14.61 -33.20
N VAL A 764 -27.40 -13.75 -32.74
CA VAL A 764 -26.85 -12.67 -33.57
C VAL A 764 -25.92 -13.22 -34.65
N SER A 765 -26.17 -12.86 -35.92
CA SER A 765 -25.43 -13.31 -37.12
C SER A 765 -24.91 -12.16 -37.99
N LYS A 766 -24.71 -10.97 -37.40
CA LYS A 766 -24.15 -9.79 -38.09
C LYS A 766 -22.94 -9.23 -37.36
N SER A 767 -21.96 -8.74 -38.12
CA SER A 767 -20.82 -8.03 -37.57
C SER A 767 -21.20 -6.60 -37.14
N ALA A 768 -20.34 -5.95 -36.35
CA ALA A 768 -20.46 -4.55 -35.94
C ALA A 768 -20.52 -3.57 -37.13
N SER A 769 -20.01 -3.98 -38.31
CA SER A 769 -20.10 -3.20 -39.54
C SER A 769 -21.39 -3.47 -40.33
N GLY A 770 -22.30 -4.30 -39.80
CA GLY A 770 -23.58 -4.67 -40.40
C GLY A 770 -23.49 -5.77 -41.46
N ARG A 771 -22.31 -6.37 -41.68
CA ARG A 771 -22.11 -7.45 -42.65
C ARG A 771 -22.62 -8.79 -42.11
N GLU A 772 -23.16 -9.60 -43.00
CA GLU A 772 -23.68 -10.92 -42.64
C GLU A 772 -22.52 -11.89 -42.40
N CYS A 773 -22.59 -12.59 -41.26
CA CYS A 773 -21.60 -13.59 -40.87
C CYS A 773 -21.66 -14.80 -41.81
N LEU A 774 -20.49 -15.36 -42.11
CA LEU A 774 -20.33 -16.60 -42.84
C LEU A 774 -20.53 -17.81 -41.92
N GLU A 775 -21.02 -18.91 -42.48
CA GLU A 775 -21.15 -20.17 -41.76
C GLU A 775 -19.79 -20.72 -41.35
N TRP A 776 -19.68 -21.12 -40.08
CA TRP A 776 -18.42 -21.58 -39.49
C TRP A 776 -17.89 -22.87 -40.12
N ASP A 777 -18.73 -23.67 -40.78
CA ASP A 777 -18.35 -24.89 -41.49
C ASP A 777 -18.35 -24.74 -43.02
N SER A 778 -18.51 -23.53 -43.55
CA SER A 778 -18.43 -23.26 -44.98
C SER A 778 -17.03 -23.56 -45.55
N GLU A 779 -16.99 -24.05 -46.79
CA GLU A 779 -15.76 -24.45 -47.47
C GLU A 779 -14.73 -23.30 -47.52
N SER A 780 -15.21 -22.06 -47.76
CA SER A 780 -14.35 -20.87 -47.78
C SER A 780 -13.73 -20.51 -46.42
N VAL A 781 -14.36 -20.87 -45.30
CA VAL A 781 -13.80 -20.64 -43.94
C VAL A 781 -12.80 -21.75 -43.58
N ARG A 782 -13.03 -22.98 -44.05
CA ARG A 782 -12.13 -24.13 -43.80
C ARG A 782 -10.78 -24.00 -44.50
N GLU A 783 -10.73 -23.34 -45.66
CA GLU A 783 -9.48 -23.07 -46.39
C GLU A 783 -8.53 -22.09 -45.67
N ILE A 784 -9.02 -21.28 -44.72
CA ILE A 784 -8.23 -20.28 -43.97
C ILE A 784 -7.37 -20.94 -42.85
N GLY A 785 -7.50 -22.26 -42.65
CA GLY A 785 -6.52 -23.06 -41.87
C GLY A 785 -6.66 -23.02 -40.35
N VAL A 786 -7.66 -22.35 -39.79
CA VAL A 786 -7.93 -22.38 -38.34
C VAL A 786 -9.02 -23.41 -38.06
N SER A 787 -8.63 -24.66 -37.83
CA SER A 787 -9.55 -25.66 -37.26
C SER A 787 -9.48 -25.55 -35.73
N PRO A 788 -10.53 -25.08 -35.03
CA PRO A 788 -10.58 -25.17 -33.58
C PRO A 788 -10.77 -26.65 -33.24
N LYS A 789 -9.69 -27.35 -32.95
CA LYS A 789 -9.72 -28.72 -32.45
C LYS A 789 -10.40 -28.71 -31.08
N ASN A 790 -11.73 -28.81 -31.09
CA ASN A 790 -12.60 -29.57 -30.16
C ASN A 790 -13.94 -28.92 -29.79
N LEU A 791 -14.31 -27.75 -30.31
CA LEU A 791 -15.69 -27.21 -30.19
C LEU A 791 -16.01 -26.41 -31.45
N GLY A 792 -16.31 -27.09 -32.56
CA GLY A 792 -16.84 -26.42 -33.74
C GLY A 792 -18.11 -25.66 -33.33
N PRO A 793 -18.21 -24.33 -33.55
CA PRO A 793 -19.33 -23.52 -33.05
C PRO A 793 -20.71 -23.96 -33.55
N GLY A 794 -20.79 -24.90 -34.49
CA GLY A 794 -22.01 -25.46 -35.05
C GLY A 794 -22.14 -25.16 -36.54
N ARG A 795 -23.10 -25.81 -37.21
CA ARG A 795 -23.48 -25.53 -38.60
C ARG A 795 -24.40 -24.31 -38.67
N HIS A 796 -23.87 -23.14 -38.36
CA HIS A 796 -24.62 -21.90 -38.38
C HIS A 796 -23.70 -20.70 -38.59
N ASN A 797 -24.26 -19.51 -38.80
CA ASN A 797 -23.51 -18.26 -38.97
C ASN A 797 -23.57 -17.32 -37.77
N HIS A 798 -24.07 -17.75 -36.61
CA HIS A 798 -24.13 -16.90 -35.42
C HIS A 798 -22.76 -16.63 -34.80
N CYS A 799 -22.62 -15.46 -34.20
CA CYS A 799 -21.41 -14.97 -33.55
C CYS A 799 -20.99 -15.81 -32.35
N ARG A 800 -19.69 -16.13 -32.25
CA ARG A 800 -19.12 -16.97 -31.19
C ARG A 800 -17.74 -16.46 -30.80
N ASN A 801 -17.24 -16.91 -29.65
CA ASN A 801 -15.90 -16.56 -29.18
C ASN A 801 -15.07 -17.81 -28.81
N PRO A 802 -14.65 -18.61 -29.81
CA PRO A 802 -13.93 -19.86 -29.55
C PRO A 802 -12.45 -19.69 -29.20
N ASP A 803 -11.87 -18.51 -29.44
CA ASP A 803 -10.43 -18.20 -29.27
C ASP A 803 -10.15 -17.23 -28.10
N TYR A 804 -11.11 -17.06 -27.19
CA TYR A 804 -10.98 -16.24 -25.97
C TYR A 804 -10.63 -14.78 -26.25
N THR A 805 -11.05 -14.24 -27.39
CA THR A 805 -10.84 -12.83 -27.72
C THR A 805 -11.76 -11.91 -26.89
N ARG A 806 -11.55 -10.60 -26.95
CA ARG A 806 -12.21 -9.66 -26.02
C ARG A 806 -13.73 -9.58 -26.19
N ARG A 807 -14.29 -10.01 -27.33
CA ARG A 807 -15.73 -9.98 -27.67
C ARG A 807 -16.08 -11.12 -28.65
N PRO A 808 -17.34 -11.56 -28.75
CA PRO A 808 -17.75 -12.50 -29.79
C PRO A 808 -17.63 -11.91 -31.20
N TRP A 809 -17.27 -12.76 -32.16
CA TRP A 809 -16.91 -12.35 -33.52
C TRP A 809 -17.40 -13.38 -34.54
N CYS A 810 -17.29 -13.05 -35.82
CA CYS A 810 -17.55 -13.96 -36.94
C CYS A 810 -16.68 -13.64 -38.17
N TYR A 811 -16.65 -14.52 -39.16
CA TYR A 811 -16.03 -14.23 -40.46
C TYR A 811 -17.03 -13.55 -41.39
N VAL A 812 -16.59 -12.53 -42.14
CA VAL A 812 -17.40 -11.84 -43.14
C VAL A 812 -16.66 -11.73 -44.47
N ARG A 813 -17.40 -11.64 -45.57
CA ARG A 813 -16.83 -11.45 -46.91
C ARG A 813 -16.70 -9.96 -47.22
N THR A 814 -15.51 -9.53 -47.62
CA THR A 814 -15.22 -8.16 -48.05
C THR A 814 -14.66 -8.13 -49.48
N ALA A 815 -14.54 -6.95 -50.07
CA ALA A 815 -13.93 -6.76 -51.39
C ALA A 815 -12.47 -7.24 -51.46
N PHE A 816 -11.79 -7.39 -50.32
CA PHE A 816 -10.40 -7.81 -50.20
C PHE A 816 -10.23 -9.26 -49.71
N GLY A 817 -11.33 -10.02 -49.55
CA GLY A 817 -11.31 -11.41 -49.07
C GLY A 817 -12.13 -11.62 -47.80
N ILE A 818 -11.96 -12.80 -47.18
CA ILE A 818 -12.64 -13.17 -45.93
C ILE A 818 -11.83 -12.66 -44.74
N VAL A 819 -12.46 -11.89 -43.87
CA VAL A 819 -11.82 -11.31 -42.69
C VAL A 819 -12.65 -11.58 -41.43
N LYS A 820 -11.98 -11.59 -40.28
CA LYS A 820 -12.61 -11.71 -38.96
C LYS A 820 -13.07 -10.32 -38.50
N GLU A 821 -14.32 -10.20 -38.07
CA GLU A 821 -14.89 -8.97 -37.50
C GLU A 821 -15.65 -9.25 -36.21
N ASP A 822 -15.59 -8.30 -35.27
CA ASP A 822 -16.39 -8.32 -34.04
C ASP A 822 -17.88 -8.22 -34.35
N CYS A 823 -18.70 -8.87 -33.53
CA CYS A 823 -20.15 -8.89 -33.73
C CYS A 823 -20.90 -7.78 -32.99
N ASP A 824 -22.03 -7.37 -33.57
CA ASP A 824 -22.90 -6.34 -33.00
C ASP A 824 -23.83 -6.93 -31.94
N ILE A 825 -23.25 -7.34 -30.81
CA ILE A 825 -24.02 -7.87 -29.68
C ILE A 825 -23.91 -6.84 -28.54
N PRO A 826 -25.02 -6.37 -27.96
CA PRO A 826 -24.96 -5.49 -26.81
C PRO A 826 -24.37 -6.24 -25.61
N ARG A 827 -23.59 -5.54 -24.77
CA ARG A 827 -23.23 -6.09 -23.46
C ARG A 827 -24.47 -6.10 -22.58
N CYS A 828 -24.63 -7.13 -21.76
CA CYS A 828 -25.77 -7.20 -20.85
C CYS A 828 -25.80 -5.95 -19.97
N ALA A 829 -26.91 -5.22 -20.02
CA ALA A 829 -27.10 -4.02 -19.23
C ALA A 829 -27.01 -4.43 -17.75
N LYS A 830 -25.99 -3.93 -17.06
CA LYS A 830 -25.90 -4.03 -15.61
C LYS A 830 -26.80 -2.94 -15.05
N ASP A 831 -27.92 -3.32 -14.43
CA ASP A 831 -28.52 -2.47 -13.42
C ASP A 831 -27.44 -2.14 -12.38
N GLN A 832 -27.27 -0.87 -12.03
CA GLN A 832 -26.40 -0.47 -10.93
C GLN A 832 -27.05 -0.89 -9.60
N GLY A 833 -26.99 -2.19 -9.31
CA GLY A 833 -27.26 -2.76 -8.01
C GLY A 833 -25.98 -2.85 -7.17
N TRP A 834 -26.16 -2.90 -5.85
CA TRP A 834 -25.10 -3.08 -4.87
C TRP A 834 -24.19 -4.24 -5.24
N GLN A 835 -22.90 -3.98 -5.40
CA GLN A 835 -21.90 -5.03 -5.64
C GLN A 835 -21.20 -5.38 -4.33
N CYS A 836 -21.51 -6.56 -3.80
CA CYS A 836 -20.95 -7.02 -2.53
C CYS A 836 -19.42 -7.19 -2.60
N GLY A 837 -18.78 -7.07 -1.44
CA GLY A 837 -17.38 -7.49 -1.21
C GLY A 837 -16.36 -6.68 -2.01
N GLN A 838 -16.75 -5.52 -2.53
CA GLN A 838 -15.87 -4.56 -3.19
C GLN A 838 -15.43 -3.50 -2.18
N ARG A 839 -14.13 -3.23 -2.12
CA ARG A 839 -13.53 -2.13 -1.37
C ARG A 839 -12.49 -1.45 -2.25
N GLU A 840 -12.21 -0.18 -2.01
CA GLU A 840 -11.13 0.51 -2.70
C GLU A 840 -9.78 0.00 -2.17
N GLU A 841 -8.94 -0.50 -3.05
CA GLU A 841 -7.69 -1.18 -2.68
C GLU A 841 -6.57 -0.15 -2.51
N ARG A 842 -6.64 0.66 -1.45
CA ARG A 842 -5.50 1.47 -1.00
C ARG A 842 -4.52 0.59 -0.23
N SER A 843 -3.32 0.43 -0.78
CA SER A 843 -2.23 -0.36 -0.21
C SER A 843 -1.55 0.41 0.93
N MET A 844 -1.96 0.15 2.17
CA MET A 844 -1.11 0.36 3.34
C MET A 844 -0.86 -1.00 3.98
N LYS A 845 0.41 -1.41 4.11
CA LYS A 845 0.84 -2.62 4.83
C LYS A 845 1.27 -2.20 6.24
N VAL A 846 0.53 -2.61 7.28
CA VAL A 846 0.96 -2.49 8.68
C VAL A 846 0.48 -3.72 9.47
N VAL A 847 1.29 -4.20 10.43
CA VAL A 847 1.14 -5.45 11.20
C VAL A 847 0.81 -5.13 12.67
N GLY A 848 -0.11 -5.88 13.31
CA GLY A 848 -0.31 -5.88 14.78
C GLY A 848 -1.57 -5.20 15.36
N GLY A 849 -2.74 -5.24 14.69
CA GLY A 849 -3.96 -4.56 15.18
C GLY A 849 -3.98 -3.08 14.80
N ALA A 850 -3.97 -2.80 13.50
CA ALA A 850 -3.80 -1.45 12.98
C ALA A 850 -5.08 -0.62 13.12
N LEU A 851 -4.91 0.69 13.28
CA LEU A 851 -6.00 1.66 13.06
C LEU A 851 -6.51 1.45 11.63
N SER A 852 -7.80 1.16 11.46
CA SER A 852 -8.39 0.91 10.15
C SER A 852 -9.41 2.00 9.82
N ALA A 853 -9.37 2.46 8.57
CA ALA A 853 -10.39 3.34 8.04
C ALA A 853 -11.60 2.49 7.59
N VAL A 854 -12.81 2.99 7.83
CA VAL A 854 -14.06 2.28 7.52
C VAL A 854 -14.20 2.00 6.02
N GLU A 855 -13.58 2.79 5.15
CA GLU A 855 -13.54 2.59 3.70
C GLU A 855 -12.81 1.29 3.30
N ARG A 856 -11.94 0.76 4.19
CA ARG A 856 -11.26 -0.52 4.02
C ARG A 856 -12.14 -1.72 4.41
N HIS A 857 -13.16 -1.46 5.25
CA HIS A 857 -14.18 -2.43 5.68
C HIS A 857 -15.56 -1.77 5.66
N PRO A 858 -16.05 -1.35 4.48
CA PRO A 858 -17.23 -0.49 4.35
C PRO A 858 -18.55 -1.19 4.73
N TRP A 859 -18.47 -2.49 5.04
CA TRP A 859 -19.56 -3.30 5.59
C TRP A 859 -19.62 -3.28 7.12
N MET A 860 -18.67 -2.64 7.81
CA MET A 860 -18.64 -2.62 9.26
C MET A 860 -19.85 -1.85 9.84
N ALA A 861 -20.57 -2.50 10.75
CA ALA A 861 -21.71 -1.92 11.47
C ALA A 861 -21.43 -1.84 12.96
N ALA A 862 -21.76 -0.71 13.59
CA ALA A 862 -21.63 -0.53 15.03
C ALA A 862 -23.03 -0.47 15.69
N VAL A 863 -23.33 -1.40 16.59
CA VAL A 863 -24.61 -1.52 17.28
C VAL A 863 -24.52 -0.87 18.65
N PHE A 864 -25.44 0.06 18.93
CA PHE A 864 -25.53 0.79 20.20
C PHE A 864 -26.87 0.56 20.86
N SER A 865 -26.87 0.53 22.19
CA SER A 865 -28.07 0.48 23.03
C SER A 865 -28.21 1.77 23.85
N ARG A 866 -29.43 2.30 23.93
CA ARG A 866 -29.74 3.54 24.64
C ARG A 866 -30.13 3.27 26.09
N SER A 867 -29.34 3.81 27.01
CA SER A 867 -29.56 3.76 28.46
C SER A 867 -29.82 5.15 29.05
N SER A 868 -30.16 5.23 30.34
CA SER A 868 -30.38 6.49 31.08
C SER A 868 -29.13 7.37 31.14
N ARG A 869 -27.93 6.80 30.91
CA ARG A 869 -26.64 7.50 30.88
C ARG A 869 -26.15 7.87 29.48
N GLY A 870 -26.94 7.62 28.42
CA GLY A 870 -26.57 7.88 27.02
C GLY A 870 -26.57 6.62 26.14
N ARG A 871 -26.01 6.72 24.92
CA ARG A 871 -25.80 5.57 24.02
C ARG A 871 -24.56 4.80 24.45
N THR A 872 -24.63 3.47 24.50
CA THR A 872 -23.51 2.60 24.86
C THR A 872 -23.28 1.60 23.74
N PHE A 873 -22.04 1.52 23.26
CA PHE A 873 -21.65 0.53 22.26
C PHE A 873 -21.89 -0.88 22.81
N THR A 874 -22.55 -1.72 22.00
CA THR A 874 -22.97 -3.07 22.38
C THR A 874 -22.12 -4.10 21.66
N CYS A 875 -22.14 -4.09 20.32
CA CYS A 875 -21.47 -5.07 19.46
C CYS A 875 -21.15 -4.51 18.08
N GLY A 876 -20.26 -5.19 17.37
CA GLY A 876 -20.07 -5.03 15.92
C GLY A 876 -21.14 -5.75 15.10
N GLY A 877 -21.07 -5.60 13.79
CA GLY A 877 -21.98 -6.19 12.82
C GLY A 877 -21.44 -6.05 11.40
N SER A 878 -22.10 -6.71 10.45
CA SER A 878 -21.73 -6.72 9.04
C SER A 878 -22.95 -6.39 8.18
N LEU A 879 -22.87 -5.37 7.32
CA LEU A 879 -23.90 -5.07 6.34
C LEU A 879 -23.87 -6.11 5.21
N ILE A 880 -24.89 -6.96 5.15
CA ILE A 880 -24.96 -8.06 4.16
C ILE A 880 -25.90 -7.73 2.99
N SER A 881 -26.81 -6.80 3.18
CA SER A 881 -27.63 -6.19 2.14
C SER A 881 -28.08 -4.80 2.63
N PRO A 882 -28.64 -3.92 1.78
CA PRO A 882 -28.91 -2.53 2.16
C PRO A 882 -29.73 -2.35 3.44
N CYS A 883 -30.64 -3.30 3.73
CA CYS A 883 -31.55 -3.24 4.87
C CYS A 883 -31.19 -4.20 6.02
N TRP A 884 -30.12 -4.99 5.88
CA TRP A 884 -29.85 -6.11 6.80
C TRP A 884 -28.42 -6.15 7.29
N VAL A 885 -28.28 -6.22 8.61
CA VAL A 885 -27.00 -6.36 9.32
C VAL A 885 -26.96 -7.70 10.03
N LEU A 886 -25.88 -8.45 9.82
CA LEU A 886 -25.57 -9.71 10.50
C LEU A 886 -24.65 -9.45 11.71
N THR A 887 -24.95 -10.04 12.86
CA THR A 887 -24.20 -9.85 14.11
C THR A 887 -24.30 -11.11 15.00
N ALA A 888 -23.77 -11.08 16.21
CA ALA A 888 -23.81 -12.21 17.15
C ALA A 888 -25.10 -12.18 18.00
N ALA A 889 -25.61 -13.36 18.35
CA ALA A 889 -26.83 -13.50 19.14
C ALA A 889 -26.64 -13.13 20.61
N HIS A 890 -25.47 -13.44 21.19
CA HIS A 890 -25.16 -13.16 22.59
C HIS A 890 -25.14 -11.65 22.92
N CYS A 891 -25.10 -10.79 21.91
CA CYS A 891 -25.24 -9.34 22.04
C CYS A 891 -26.64 -8.92 22.55
N PHE A 892 -27.62 -9.82 22.46
CA PHE A 892 -29.03 -9.58 22.83
C PHE A 892 -29.50 -10.62 23.86
N PRO A 893 -29.04 -10.53 25.12
CA PRO A 893 -29.34 -11.53 26.15
C PRO A 893 -30.84 -11.64 26.48
N ASP A 894 -31.62 -10.59 26.25
CA ASP A 894 -33.07 -10.58 26.46
C ASP A 894 -33.85 -11.25 25.31
N GLY A 895 -33.16 -11.73 24.27
CA GLY A 895 -33.78 -12.45 23.16
C GLY A 895 -34.89 -11.63 22.47
N ALA A 896 -36.05 -12.26 22.28
CA ALA A 896 -37.26 -11.62 21.75
C ALA A 896 -37.81 -10.48 22.63
N GLN A 897 -37.42 -10.37 23.90
CA GLN A 897 -37.82 -9.28 24.81
C GLN A 897 -36.93 -8.03 24.68
N THR A 898 -35.92 -8.08 23.81
CA THR A 898 -35.03 -6.94 23.54
C THR A 898 -35.83 -5.74 23.03
N LYS A 899 -35.67 -4.59 23.68
CA LYS A 899 -36.39 -3.35 23.33
C LYS A 899 -35.78 -2.71 22.08
N LEU A 900 -36.30 -3.06 20.90
CA LEU A 900 -35.76 -2.62 19.60
C LEU A 900 -35.65 -1.10 19.44
N HIS A 901 -36.60 -0.32 19.97
CA HIS A 901 -36.57 1.15 19.95
C HIS A 901 -35.39 1.77 20.72
N LYS A 902 -34.64 0.99 21.49
CA LYS A 902 -33.41 1.43 22.16
C LYS A 902 -32.15 1.10 21.37
N LEU A 903 -32.26 0.34 20.28
CA LEU A 903 -31.14 -0.05 19.45
C LEU A 903 -30.96 0.92 18.28
N SER A 904 -29.72 1.29 18.02
CA SER A 904 -29.33 2.10 16.87
C SER A 904 -28.10 1.48 16.21
N VAL A 905 -28.07 1.45 14.88
CA VAL A 905 -26.97 0.92 14.08
C VAL A 905 -26.32 2.07 13.30
N PHE A 906 -25.00 2.15 13.36
CA PHE A 906 -24.22 3.13 12.61
C PHE A 906 -23.37 2.41 11.55
N LEU A 907 -23.39 2.91 10.33
CA LEU A 907 -22.52 2.50 9.22
C LEU A 907 -21.57 3.64 8.86
N GLY A 908 -20.39 3.33 8.32
CA GLY A 908 -19.43 4.35 7.86
C GLY A 908 -18.67 5.10 8.96
N ARG A 909 -18.51 4.48 10.14
CA ARG A 909 -17.98 5.12 11.35
C ARG A 909 -16.54 4.72 11.66
N ASN A 910 -15.62 5.69 11.77
CA ASN A 910 -14.22 5.45 12.15
C ASN A 910 -14.01 5.40 13.66
N ALA A 911 -14.76 6.19 14.43
CA ALA A 911 -14.62 6.26 15.89
C ALA A 911 -15.97 6.17 16.61
N ILE A 912 -16.04 5.41 17.71
CA ILE A 912 -17.26 5.21 18.50
C ILE A 912 -17.79 6.52 19.12
N ASN A 913 -16.91 7.48 19.41
CA ASN A 913 -17.24 8.72 20.12
C ASN A 913 -17.26 9.97 19.23
N GLU A 914 -16.80 9.86 17.99
CA GLU A 914 -16.86 10.96 17.02
C GLU A 914 -18.01 10.68 16.04
N THR A 915 -18.49 11.73 15.38
CA THR A 915 -19.60 11.61 14.42
C THR A 915 -19.26 12.45 13.20
N ASP A 916 -19.03 11.79 12.08
CA ASP A 916 -18.88 12.43 10.77
C ASP A 916 -20.21 12.40 10.02
N VAL A 917 -20.92 13.54 10.03
CA VAL A 917 -22.25 13.69 9.44
C VAL A 917 -22.25 13.46 7.91
N GLN A 918 -21.11 13.58 7.24
CA GLN A 918 -21.01 13.39 5.79
C GLN A 918 -20.82 11.92 5.39
N ARG A 919 -20.20 11.11 6.27
CA ARG A 919 -19.84 9.71 5.97
C ARG A 919 -20.69 8.67 6.69
N GLU A 920 -21.23 9.02 7.86
CA GLU A 920 -21.97 8.11 8.72
C GLU A 920 -23.46 8.05 8.37
N GLN A 921 -24.03 6.84 8.46
CA GLN A 921 -25.47 6.63 8.31
C GLN A 921 -26.03 5.96 9.56
N GLU A 922 -26.97 6.63 10.24
CA GLU A 922 -27.66 6.15 11.45
C GLU A 922 -29.00 5.50 11.10
N PHE A 923 -29.23 4.30 11.65
CA PHE A 923 -30.46 3.53 11.47
C PHE A 923 -31.06 3.08 12.80
N SER A 924 -32.39 3.02 12.83
CA SER A 924 -33.15 2.32 13.87
C SER A 924 -33.35 0.86 13.49
N VAL A 925 -33.55 0.00 14.50
CA VAL A 925 -33.83 -1.43 14.30
C VAL A 925 -35.34 -1.67 14.32
N SER A 926 -35.87 -2.23 13.23
CA SER A 926 -37.29 -2.60 13.11
C SER A 926 -37.56 -4.03 13.55
N GLU A 927 -36.66 -4.95 13.24
CA GLU A 927 -36.80 -6.39 13.51
C GLU A 927 -35.45 -6.96 13.95
N LEU A 928 -35.49 -7.91 14.89
CA LEU A 928 -34.35 -8.69 15.39
C LEU A 928 -34.68 -10.18 15.29
N PHE A 929 -33.86 -10.93 14.57
CA PHE A 929 -33.97 -12.38 14.48
C PHE A 929 -32.75 -13.01 15.13
N ILE A 930 -32.96 -13.74 16.21
CA ILE A 930 -31.94 -14.58 16.84
C ILE A 930 -32.18 -16.01 16.38
N HIS A 931 -31.12 -16.75 16.07
CA HIS A 931 -31.24 -18.13 15.64
C HIS A 931 -31.98 -18.98 16.69
N GLU A 932 -32.95 -19.79 16.25
CA GLU A 932 -33.92 -20.49 17.10
C GLU A 932 -33.26 -21.53 18.03
N HIS A 933 -32.06 -21.99 17.65
CA HIS A 933 -31.26 -22.95 18.39
C HIS A 933 -30.05 -22.33 19.11
N PHE A 934 -30.03 -21.01 19.27
CA PHE A 934 -29.04 -20.35 20.12
C PHE A 934 -29.47 -20.48 21.58
N ASP A 935 -28.64 -21.15 22.38
CA ASP A 935 -28.77 -21.20 23.84
C ASP A 935 -27.39 -21.03 24.48
N ASN A 936 -27.27 -20.04 25.36
CA ASN A 936 -26.03 -19.74 26.06
C ASN A 936 -26.05 -20.18 27.54
N ALA A 937 -27.05 -20.96 27.97
CA ALA A 937 -27.14 -21.44 29.36
C ALA A 937 -25.91 -22.28 29.77
N ASP A 938 -25.39 -23.09 28.85
CA ASP A 938 -24.22 -23.96 29.07
C ASP A 938 -22.88 -23.34 28.63
N GLY A 939 -22.89 -22.09 28.15
CA GLY A 939 -21.68 -21.40 27.67
C GLY A 939 -21.06 -22.02 26.41
N ASN A 940 -21.83 -22.78 25.62
CA ASN A 940 -21.35 -23.44 24.40
C ASN A 940 -21.38 -22.56 23.15
N PHE A 941 -22.05 -21.40 23.19
CA PHE A 941 -22.19 -20.41 22.11
C PHE A 941 -22.57 -20.99 20.73
N ASN A 942 -23.19 -22.17 20.68
CA ASN A 942 -23.59 -22.78 19.42
C ASN A 942 -24.74 -21.98 18.79
N ASN A 943 -24.69 -21.75 17.47
CA ASN A 943 -25.65 -20.90 16.76
C ASN A 943 -25.64 -19.42 17.17
N ASP A 944 -24.50 -18.88 17.59
CA ASP A 944 -24.35 -17.48 17.99
C ASP A 944 -24.38 -16.50 16.80
N ILE A 945 -25.56 -16.35 16.20
CA ILE A 945 -25.80 -15.50 15.02
C ILE A 945 -27.18 -14.85 15.09
N ALA A 946 -27.25 -13.58 14.70
CA ALA A 946 -28.47 -12.79 14.67
C ALA A 946 -28.52 -11.82 13.48
N LEU A 947 -29.73 -11.45 13.07
CA LEU A 947 -30.02 -10.49 12.00
C LEU A 947 -30.78 -9.28 12.56
N LEU A 948 -30.37 -8.09 12.12
CA LEU A 948 -31.04 -6.83 12.38
C LEU A 948 -31.57 -6.26 11.07
N LYS A 949 -32.86 -5.90 11.05
CA LYS A 949 -33.44 -5.15 9.95
C LYS A 949 -33.40 -3.65 10.26
N ILE A 950 -32.59 -2.94 9.50
CA ILE A 950 -32.32 -1.51 9.71
C ILE A 950 -33.21 -0.64 8.85
N HIS A 951 -33.61 0.52 9.36
CA HIS A 951 -34.33 1.54 8.61
C HIS A 951 -33.96 2.95 9.08
N SER A 952 -33.95 3.91 8.16
CA SER A 952 -33.74 5.32 8.47
C SER A 952 -35.02 5.93 9.06
N PRO A 953 -34.95 7.15 9.64
CA PRO A 953 -36.15 7.89 10.06
C PRO A 953 -37.16 8.07 8.92
N ASP A 954 -36.69 8.18 7.68
CA ASP A 954 -37.52 8.32 6.47
C ASP A 954 -37.93 6.96 5.85
N GLY A 955 -37.70 5.85 6.55
CA GLY A 955 -38.08 4.49 6.11
C GLY A 955 -37.21 3.89 5.00
N HIS A 956 -36.06 4.49 4.69
CA HIS A 956 -35.14 4.00 3.67
C HIS A 956 -34.05 3.11 4.27
N CYS A 957 -33.46 2.23 3.46
CA CYS A 957 -32.32 1.40 3.84
C CYS A 957 -30.99 2.15 3.64
N ALA A 958 -29.87 1.47 3.90
CA ALA A 958 -28.55 2.04 3.65
C ALA A 958 -28.40 2.48 2.19
N LYS A 959 -27.64 3.56 1.98
CA LYS A 959 -27.24 4.05 0.66
C LYS A 959 -25.77 3.76 0.44
N GLU A 960 -25.39 3.32 -0.76
CA GLU A 960 -24.02 2.92 -1.05
C GLU A 960 -23.12 4.17 -1.09
N SER A 961 -21.96 4.10 -0.45
CA SER A 961 -20.91 5.12 -0.47
C SER A 961 -19.52 4.46 -0.43
N SER A 962 -18.44 5.25 -0.46
CA SER A 962 -17.08 4.71 -0.24
C SER A 962 -16.91 4.09 1.15
N SER A 963 -17.64 4.58 2.15
CA SER A 963 -17.63 4.13 3.55
C SER A 963 -18.73 3.12 3.90
N VAL A 964 -19.71 2.89 3.02
CA VAL A 964 -20.87 2.01 3.25
C VAL A 964 -21.13 1.13 2.03
N LYS A 965 -20.78 -0.16 2.14
CA LYS A 965 -20.99 -1.20 1.11
C LYS A 965 -21.37 -2.53 1.75
N THR A 966 -21.92 -3.45 0.98
CA THR A 966 -22.28 -4.78 1.48
C THR A 966 -21.09 -5.75 1.37
N VAL A 967 -20.98 -6.68 2.31
CA VAL A 967 -20.04 -7.82 2.21
C VAL A 967 -20.73 -9.02 1.55
N CYS A 968 -20.00 -9.80 0.77
CA CYS A 968 -20.57 -11.01 0.16
C CYS A 968 -20.77 -12.09 1.21
N ILE A 969 -21.82 -12.89 1.07
CA ILE A 969 -22.04 -14.09 1.90
C ILE A 969 -21.54 -15.31 1.10
N PRO A 970 -20.76 -16.22 1.73
CA PRO A 970 -20.31 -17.44 1.06
C PRO A 970 -21.48 -18.38 0.78
N GLU A 971 -21.36 -19.15 -0.31
CA GLU A 971 -22.33 -20.18 -0.67
C GLU A 971 -22.51 -21.23 0.44
N ALA A 972 -23.66 -21.90 0.43
CA ALA A 972 -23.97 -22.93 1.42
C ALA A 972 -22.86 -24.00 1.47
N HIS A 973 -22.31 -24.23 2.66
CA HIS A 973 -21.22 -25.19 2.92
C HIS A 973 -19.89 -24.89 2.20
N GLN A 974 -19.70 -23.70 1.64
CA GLN A 974 -18.40 -23.29 1.13
C GLN A 974 -17.38 -23.23 2.28
N SER A 975 -16.24 -23.90 2.08
CA SER A 975 -15.12 -23.94 3.01
C SER A 975 -13.83 -23.51 2.32
N LEU A 976 -13.00 -22.75 3.04
CA LEU A 976 -11.65 -22.41 2.61
C LEU A 976 -10.64 -23.40 3.18
N SER A 977 -9.45 -23.48 2.57
CA SER A 977 -8.36 -24.30 3.07
C SER A 977 -7.87 -23.80 4.43
N ASP A 978 -7.47 -24.72 5.30
CA ASP A 978 -6.79 -24.38 6.55
C ASP A 978 -5.54 -23.53 6.26
N GLY A 979 -5.26 -22.54 7.11
CA GLY A 979 -4.16 -21.60 6.93
C GLY A 979 -4.48 -20.41 6.00
N THR A 980 -5.68 -20.34 5.41
CA THR A 980 -6.09 -19.17 4.59
C THR A 980 -6.07 -17.90 5.45
N SER A 981 -5.47 -16.84 4.92
CA SER A 981 -5.39 -15.54 5.59
C SER A 981 -6.70 -14.75 5.41
N CYS A 982 -7.23 -14.27 6.52
CA CYS A 982 -8.48 -13.53 6.65
C CYS A 982 -8.24 -12.29 7.52
N GLU A 983 -9.21 -11.39 7.53
CA GLU A 983 -9.17 -10.13 8.28
C GLU A 983 -10.36 -10.08 9.24
N VAL A 984 -10.11 -9.71 10.49
CA VAL A 984 -11.14 -9.45 11.50
C VAL A 984 -11.14 -7.97 11.82
N THR A 985 -12.32 -7.36 11.95
CA THR A 985 -12.47 -5.95 12.31
C THR A 985 -13.50 -5.71 13.41
N GLY A 986 -13.27 -4.66 14.18
CA GLY A 986 -14.13 -4.29 15.29
C GLY A 986 -13.61 -3.13 16.12
N TYR A 987 -14.35 -2.83 17.20
CA TYR A 987 -14.03 -1.76 18.15
C TYR A 987 -13.76 -2.33 19.55
N GLY A 988 -13.33 -3.59 19.62
CA GLY A 988 -13.05 -4.31 20.86
C GLY A 988 -11.91 -3.71 21.67
N ARG A 989 -11.69 -4.30 22.85
CA ARG A 989 -10.60 -3.87 23.75
C ARG A 989 -9.25 -4.18 23.11
N GLU A 990 -8.34 -3.22 23.19
CA GLU A 990 -6.99 -3.37 22.65
C GLU A 990 -6.10 -4.31 23.48
N GLN A 991 -6.41 -4.50 24.76
CA GLN A 991 -5.67 -5.38 25.66
C GLN A 991 -6.61 -6.13 26.61
N GLU A 992 -6.24 -7.37 26.92
CA GLU A 992 -6.95 -8.18 27.90
C GLU A 992 -6.97 -7.48 29.27
N GLY A 993 -8.16 -7.23 29.83
CA GLY A 993 -8.31 -6.54 31.11
C GLY A 993 -8.46 -5.01 31.04
N SER A 994 -8.35 -4.39 29.85
CA SER A 994 -8.67 -2.96 29.67
C SER A 994 -10.13 -2.68 30.08
N TRP A 995 -10.39 -1.53 30.70
CA TRP A 995 -11.72 -1.12 31.15
C TRP A 995 -12.50 -0.31 30.11
N TYR A 996 -11.88 0.02 28.97
CA TYR A 996 -12.47 0.80 27.88
C TYR A 996 -12.34 0.07 26.53
N TYR A 997 -13.32 0.24 25.64
CA TYR A 997 -13.28 -0.22 24.24
C TYR A 997 -12.36 0.67 23.40
N SER A 998 -11.84 0.16 22.27
CA SER A 998 -11.07 1.01 21.36
C SER A 998 -11.97 2.14 20.85
N GLN A 999 -11.45 3.36 20.86
CA GLN A 999 -12.21 4.51 20.38
C GLN A 999 -12.34 4.48 18.86
N TYR A 1000 -11.41 3.84 18.16
CA TYR A 1000 -11.32 3.80 16.71
C TYR A 1000 -11.45 2.36 16.18
N LEU A 1001 -11.88 2.22 14.93
CA LEU A 1001 -11.98 0.93 14.24
C LEU A 1001 -10.59 0.30 14.11
N ARG A 1002 -10.49 -1.00 14.40
CA ARG A 1002 -9.26 -1.78 14.31
C ARG A 1002 -9.41 -2.93 13.33
N GLU A 1003 -8.29 -3.31 12.71
CA GLU A 1003 -8.19 -4.51 11.89
C GLU A 1003 -7.02 -5.41 12.31
N ALA A 1004 -7.23 -6.73 12.23
CA ALA A 1004 -6.18 -7.72 12.43
C ALA A 1004 -6.24 -8.80 11.34
N LYS A 1005 -5.05 -9.28 10.93
CA LYS A 1005 -4.93 -10.44 10.03
C LYS A 1005 -4.83 -11.71 10.85
N VAL A 1006 -5.64 -12.69 10.50
CA VAL A 1006 -5.71 -13.99 11.18
C VAL A 1006 -5.73 -15.11 10.14
N ASN A 1007 -5.20 -16.27 10.47
CA ASN A 1007 -5.30 -17.44 9.61
C ASN A 1007 -6.37 -18.38 10.13
N LEU A 1008 -7.08 -19.04 9.22
CA LEU A 1008 -8.04 -20.09 9.58
C LEU A 1008 -7.29 -21.31 10.16
N LEU A 1009 -7.77 -21.83 11.29
CA LEU A 1009 -7.26 -23.07 11.88
C LEU A 1009 -8.14 -24.25 11.50
N SER A 1010 -7.53 -25.42 11.35
CA SER A 1010 -8.29 -26.65 11.12
C SER A 1010 -9.20 -26.97 12.31
N LYS A 1011 -10.39 -27.51 12.01
CA LYS A 1011 -11.35 -27.91 13.04
C LYS A 1011 -10.74 -28.93 14.00
N ASP A 1012 -9.95 -29.88 13.49
CA ASP A 1012 -9.29 -30.90 14.30
C ASP A 1012 -8.27 -30.30 15.27
N LEU A 1013 -7.54 -29.27 14.84
CA LEU A 1013 -6.60 -28.56 15.71
C LEU A 1013 -7.35 -27.78 16.79
N CYS A 1014 -8.38 -27.05 16.41
CA CYS A 1014 -9.16 -26.24 17.36
C CYS A 1014 -9.92 -27.11 18.38
N SER A 1015 -10.40 -28.28 17.95
CA SER A 1015 -11.08 -29.28 18.80
C SER A 1015 -10.12 -30.18 19.57
N SER A 1016 -8.80 -29.98 19.45
CA SER A 1016 -7.82 -30.75 20.20
C SER A 1016 -7.84 -30.35 21.68
N LYS A 1017 -7.49 -31.28 22.58
CA LYS A 1017 -7.41 -31.02 24.03
C LYS A 1017 -6.46 -29.88 24.41
N ALA A 1018 -5.47 -29.58 23.57
CA ALA A 1018 -4.54 -28.49 23.80
C ALA A 1018 -5.20 -27.10 23.60
N TYR A 1019 -6.25 -27.05 22.80
CA TYR A 1019 -7.02 -25.85 22.46
C TYR A 1019 -8.34 -25.87 23.26
N TYR A 1020 -9.48 -26.03 22.59
CA TYR A 1020 -10.81 -25.96 23.21
C TYR A 1020 -11.48 -27.31 23.43
N GLY A 1021 -10.88 -28.42 22.97
CA GLY A 1021 -11.44 -29.75 23.15
C GLY A 1021 -12.86 -29.88 22.58
N ASN A 1022 -13.79 -30.36 23.41
CA ASN A 1022 -15.18 -30.63 23.00
C ASN A 1022 -16.07 -29.37 22.94
N LEU A 1023 -15.53 -28.17 23.16
CA LEU A 1023 -16.31 -26.92 23.12
C LEU A 1023 -16.55 -26.40 21.69
N ILE A 1024 -15.80 -26.90 20.69
CA ILE A 1024 -15.95 -26.50 19.29
C ILE A 1024 -16.99 -27.38 18.59
N THR A 1025 -17.99 -26.73 17.99
CA THR A 1025 -19.06 -27.40 17.23
C THR A 1025 -18.85 -27.28 15.72
N ASP A 1026 -19.65 -28.00 14.92
CA ASP A 1026 -19.63 -27.97 13.45
C ASP A 1026 -20.04 -26.60 12.87
N ASN A 1027 -20.69 -25.79 13.69
CA ASN A 1027 -21.21 -24.47 13.40
C ASN A 1027 -20.22 -23.35 13.74
N MET A 1028 -19.00 -23.72 14.17
CA MET A 1028 -17.94 -22.81 14.55
C MET A 1028 -16.71 -23.00 13.65
N LEU A 1029 -15.94 -21.92 13.51
CA LEU A 1029 -14.59 -21.96 12.96
C LEU A 1029 -13.65 -21.18 13.89
N CYS A 1030 -12.37 -21.48 13.80
CA CYS A 1030 -11.35 -20.82 14.61
C CYS A 1030 -10.36 -20.10 13.71
N ALA A 1031 -9.97 -18.90 14.12
CA ALA A 1031 -8.95 -18.14 13.43
C ALA A 1031 -8.07 -17.43 14.46
N GLY A 1032 -6.77 -17.36 14.19
CA GLY A 1032 -5.81 -16.69 15.06
C GLY A 1032 -4.60 -16.22 14.27
N SER A 1033 -3.90 -15.21 14.80
CA SER A 1033 -2.65 -14.76 14.20
C SER A 1033 -1.59 -15.87 14.25
N PRO A 1034 -0.78 -16.09 13.19
CA PRO A 1034 0.27 -17.12 13.16
C PRO A 1034 1.26 -17.06 14.33
N ASP A 1035 1.52 -15.85 14.84
CA ASP A 1035 2.44 -15.52 15.93
C ASP A 1035 1.73 -15.28 17.27
N TRP A 1036 0.39 -15.41 17.32
CA TRP A 1036 -0.45 -15.10 18.49
C TRP A 1036 -0.35 -13.63 18.97
N SER A 1037 0.04 -12.69 18.10
CA SER A 1037 0.14 -11.26 18.45
C SER A 1037 -1.18 -10.50 18.32
N ALA A 1038 -2.14 -11.01 17.56
CA ALA A 1038 -3.46 -10.42 17.37
C ALA A 1038 -4.59 -11.46 17.38
N ASP A 1039 -5.72 -11.08 17.98
CA ASP A 1039 -6.96 -11.86 18.03
C ASP A 1039 -8.16 -10.92 18.26
N SER A 1040 -9.37 -11.40 17.99
CA SER A 1040 -10.60 -10.73 18.41
C SER A 1040 -10.70 -10.67 19.95
N CYS A 1041 -11.17 -9.55 20.50
CA CYS A 1041 -11.26 -9.34 21.94
C CYS A 1041 -12.69 -8.92 22.37
N LYS A 1042 -12.91 -8.76 23.68
CA LYS A 1042 -14.20 -8.31 24.21
C LYS A 1042 -14.59 -6.96 23.60
N GLY A 1043 -15.72 -6.92 22.90
CA GLY A 1043 -16.22 -5.75 22.15
C GLY A 1043 -16.08 -5.87 20.63
N ASP A 1044 -15.35 -6.86 20.12
CA ASP A 1044 -15.39 -7.23 18.69
C ASP A 1044 -16.56 -8.16 18.36
N SER A 1045 -17.29 -8.65 19.37
CA SER A 1045 -18.47 -9.50 19.25
C SER A 1045 -19.43 -9.02 18.16
N GLY A 1046 -19.81 -9.92 17.27
CA GLY A 1046 -20.68 -9.61 16.13
C GLY A 1046 -19.97 -8.98 14.92
N GLY A 1047 -18.71 -8.58 15.05
CA GLY A 1047 -17.89 -8.05 13.96
C GLY A 1047 -17.55 -9.10 12.89
N PRO A 1048 -17.15 -8.65 11.68
CA PRO A 1048 -16.89 -9.54 10.56
C PRO A 1048 -15.52 -10.22 10.63
N LEU A 1049 -15.48 -11.51 10.28
CA LEU A 1049 -14.29 -12.19 9.79
C LEU A 1049 -14.42 -12.38 8.28
N VAL A 1050 -13.67 -11.58 7.53
CA VAL A 1050 -13.72 -11.59 6.06
C VAL A 1050 -12.49 -12.24 5.45
N CYS A 1051 -12.68 -12.96 4.35
CA CYS A 1051 -11.59 -13.57 3.60
C CYS A 1051 -11.73 -13.19 2.12
N ARG A 1052 -10.61 -12.86 1.47
CA ARG A 1052 -10.61 -12.54 0.04
C ARG A 1052 -10.67 -13.84 -0.77
N VAL A 1053 -11.64 -13.92 -1.68
CA VAL A 1053 -11.79 -15.02 -2.65
C VAL A 1053 -11.83 -14.40 -4.04
N ARG A 1054 -10.74 -14.56 -4.80
CA ARG A 1054 -10.49 -13.86 -6.08
C ARG A 1054 -10.47 -12.33 -5.87
N GLU A 1055 -11.36 -11.60 -6.54
CA GLU A 1055 -11.46 -10.13 -6.49
C GLU A 1055 -12.58 -9.63 -5.57
N ARG A 1056 -13.16 -10.49 -4.72
CA ARG A 1056 -14.23 -10.12 -3.78
C ARG A 1056 -13.92 -10.58 -2.36
N VAL A 1057 -14.50 -9.85 -1.41
CA VAL A 1057 -14.38 -10.11 0.02
C VAL A 1057 -15.66 -10.76 0.55
N PHE A 1058 -15.52 -11.91 1.20
CA PHE A 1058 -16.62 -12.73 1.70
C PHE A 1058 -16.59 -12.85 3.23
N LEU A 1059 -17.77 -12.81 3.85
CA LEU A 1059 -17.96 -12.94 5.29
C LEU A 1059 -18.02 -14.42 5.69
N PHE A 1060 -16.90 -14.99 6.12
CA PHE A 1060 -16.83 -16.41 6.50
C PHE A 1060 -17.17 -16.65 7.98
N GLY A 1061 -16.98 -15.65 8.84
CA GLY A 1061 -17.25 -15.76 10.26
C GLY A 1061 -17.86 -14.51 10.88
N VAL A 1062 -18.62 -14.70 11.96
CA VAL A 1062 -19.05 -13.63 12.88
C VAL A 1062 -18.37 -13.86 14.23
N VAL A 1063 -17.70 -12.84 14.77
CA VAL A 1063 -16.97 -12.94 16.06
C VAL A 1063 -17.94 -13.36 17.16
N SER A 1064 -17.67 -14.49 17.82
CA SER A 1064 -18.58 -15.10 18.80
C SER A 1064 -17.98 -15.12 20.20
N TRP A 1065 -16.91 -15.90 20.44
CA TRP A 1065 -16.29 -16.01 21.76
C TRP A 1065 -14.81 -16.36 21.68
N GLY A 1066 -14.11 -16.27 22.81
CA GLY A 1066 -12.69 -16.59 22.96
C GLY A 1066 -12.28 -16.63 24.43
N GLU A 1067 -11.13 -17.23 24.73
CA GLU A 1067 -10.60 -17.31 26.10
C GLU A 1067 -9.39 -16.38 26.25
N GLY A 1068 -9.64 -15.18 26.77
CA GLY A 1068 -8.65 -14.10 26.77
C GLY A 1068 -8.58 -13.40 25.41
N CYS A 1069 -7.59 -12.53 25.24
CA CYS A 1069 -7.34 -11.88 23.95
C CYS A 1069 -5.89 -12.14 23.56
N SER A 1070 -5.67 -12.74 22.39
CA SER A 1070 -4.33 -13.04 21.87
C SER A 1070 -3.49 -14.00 22.72
N ARG A 1071 -4.14 -14.98 23.38
CA ARG A 1071 -3.45 -15.99 24.19
C ARG A 1071 -2.98 -17.14 23.30
N SER A 1072 -1.74 -17.58 23.48
CA SER A 1072 -1.21 -18.74 22.75
C SER A 1072 -2.09 -19.98 22.95
N PHE A 1073 -2.41 -20.68 21.86
CA PHE A 1073 -3.30 -21.86 21.83
C PHE A 1073 -4.77 -21.59 22.21
N ARG A 1074 -5.21 -20.33 22.15
CA ARG A 1074 -6.59 -19.91 22.40
C ARG A 1074 -7.05 -18.93 21.32
N PRO A 1075 -7.31 -19.41 20.08
CA PRO A 1075 -7.71 -18.56 18.96
C PRO A 1075 -9.15 -18.06 19.13
N GLY A 1076 -9.51 -16.94 18.52
CA GLY A 1076 -10.90 -16.50 18.41
C GLY A 1076 -11.78 -17.56 17.75
N VAL A 1077 -13.01 -17.69 18.27
CA VAL A 1077 -14.03 -18.60 17.77
C VAL A 1077 -15.16 -17.78 17.14
N TYR A 1078 -15.54 -18.18 15.93
CA TYR A 1078 -16.48 -17.46 15.08
C TYR A 1078 -17.64 -18.37 14.69
N ALA A 1079 -18.85 -17.82 14.60
CA ALA A 1079 -19.98 -18.53 14.00
C ALA A 1079 -19.73 -18.68 12.48
N LYS A 1080 -19.77 -19.91 11.97
CA LYS A 1080 -19.45 -20.24 10.58
C LYS A 1080 -20.60 -19.86 9.64
N VAL A 1081 -20.49 -18.72 8.95
CA VAL A 1081 -21.59 -18.11 8.19
C VAL A 1081 -22.12 -19.01 7.07
N SER A 1082 -21.26 -19.79 6.40
CA SER A 1082 -21.69 -20.70 5.32
C SER A 1082 -22.65 -21.81 5.76
N ASN A 1083 -22.73 -22.12 7.07
CA ASN A 1083 -23.73 -23.05 7.61
C ASN A 1083 -25.11 -22.40 7.78
N TYR A 1084 -25.20 -21.07 7.84
CA TYR A 1084 -26.44 -20.32 8.06
C TYR A 1084 -27.01 -19.70 6.78
N HIS A 1085 -26.42 -19.97 5.61
CA HIS A 1085 -26.85 -19.43 4.32
C HIS A 1085 -28.37 -19.55 4.08
N ARG A 1086 -28.94 -20.74 4.33
CA ARG A 1086 -30.39 -20.99 4.19
C ARG A 1086 -31.21 -20.18 5.20
N TRP A 1087 -30.76 -20.11 6.45
CA TRP A 1087 -31.45 -19.38 7.51
C TRP A 1087 -31.46 -17.87 7.20
N ILE A 1088 -30.34 -17.32 6.71
CA ILE A 1088 -30.24 -15.91 6.30
C ILE A 1088 -31.23 -15.62 5.17
N LEU A 1089 -31.28 -16.45 4.12
CA LEU A 1089 -32.25 -16.30 3.03
C LEU A 1089 -33.71 -16.35 3.53
N GLU A 1090 -34.04 -17.31 4.39
CA GLU A 1090 -35.39 -17.49 4.94
C GLU A 1090 -35.85 -16.27 5.74
N LYS A 1091 -35.00 -15.73 6.64
CA LYS A 1091 -35.37 -14.59 7.48
C LYS A 1091 -35.35 -13.25 6.74
N THR A 1092 -34.45 -13.09 5.77
CA THR A 1092 -34.32 -11.84 5.02
C THR A 1092 -35.28 -11.73 3.84
N GLY A 1093 -35.75 -12.87 3.30
CA GLY A 1093 -36.57 -12.92 2.09
C GLY A 1093 -35.82 -12.56 0.81
N LEU A 1094 -34.48 -12.52 0.83
CA LEU A 1094 -33.66 -12.26 -0.34
C LEU A 1094 -33.74 -13.44 -1.33
N SER A 1095 -33.77 -13.16 -2.64
CA SER A 1095 -33.81 -14.21 -3.68
C SER A 1095 -32.46 -14.91 -3.89
N SER A 1096 -31.37 -14.22 -3.56
CA SER A 1096 -29.99 -14.72 -3.62
C SER A 1096 -29.10 -13.84 -2.72
N LEU A 1097 -28.09 -14.44 -2.08
CA LEU A 1097 -27.06 -13.71 -1.35
C LEU A 1097 -25.86 -13.55 -2.29
N SER A 1098 -25.91 -12.52 -3.15
CA SER A 1098 -24.89 -12.26 -4.18
C SER A 1098 -23.60 -11.70 -3.60
#